data_AF-A0A8B9MPP2-F1
#
_entry.id   AF-A0A8B9MPP2-F1
#
_cell.length_a   1.000
_cell.length_b   1.000
_cell.length_c   1.000
_cell.angle_alpha   90.00
_cell.angle_beta   90.00
_cell.angle_gamma   90.00
#
_symmetry.space_group_name_H-M   'P 1'
#
loop_
_entity.id
_entity.type
_entity.pdbx_description
1 polymer ?
#
loop_
_entity_poly.entity_id
_entity_poly.type
_entity_poly.pdbx_seq_one_letter_code
_entity_poly.pdbx_strand_id
1 'polypeptide(L)'
;MPKACCLNTYNSSTGISQNSSTIIFPKQSDYFIEFVDYSRVIKPSLNFIATLKVTRSDSNQLTAEERQNLVTITAQQSDVLFHHSSLSHLENEATEERNLTVHVLNYTVPENGIIDIEFPVLSDTKTLRVQAEFLSSRTDIGVYDVFSSPSQTYLQVKTKSQDIKAGKPFELSIASNKPVREFHYLVLSKEQIMAYGTKAAKTFTLTAENSWAPSACILVFYVDELGVVVNDAFTVPIQPVLDNKIKISWSKDKVKPSEKVSLKISTTDPGSVIGLAVVDKSTKLLGESSDITEDSVSKWEKRFSLLLGQYFFFVDGGMIPIEDGFGDGMPVSKNGPPDFSNLYVRTHFPETWLWIDTKTRSDTDTTMEVIVPDTITSWVASAFVMSENSGLGVTTAPVELEAFQPFFIFLNLPYSVIRGEQFILEVNIFNYLKEEAEVTVILDMNDAFEIILTSNEINATENQQSISVPSEDGKTVQFPIKPKQLGEIPIKVTAISSAASDATIQKVLVKAEGLEQTYSQTVLLDLTGNKPQAVSKTLDFTFPSDVVSGSERVQVTAVGDLLGPSINGLSSLIKMPYGCGEQNMINFAPNVYVLQYLTKTRQLREDIKSKAVSFMRKGYQRELLFQRDDGSFSAFGNEDPSGSTWLSAFVLRCFLQARPFIDIDQDVLMDTAKWIVRHQKLNGEFHEPGKVLHSDLQGGTNNPVTLTAYIMSSLLGLPDKQHAYVIKSATNFLEDKLEEGISDNYTLALVTYALSWAKSAKAKEALNILNQRAEHQGDFRFWVTPASEISDSWQPRSIDIELAAYALLSHFHQDRLVEGIPIMKWLSQQRNHLGGFSSTQDTVVALQALSLFATLTTASKTEMDVTVTAPSLKMPETFSIDTQNRFLLQTKEIAPAQPMTITVAAEGTGFAVFQLNVIYNTKHTDQRLRSVRKQEAFDLNVDVKDDKDDKNHLTLNVCTRYLGSGTAPNSGMVLMEVGLLSGFSVSPDFIPLDNTVKKMEKDNGRVNLYLDSLNETQVCVDIPAVRDFKVANIQDASVTVVDYYEPSKYNQICSDVYCCS
;
A
#
# COMPACT_ATOMS: atom_id res chain seq x y z
N MET A 1 9.72 -30.68 2.90
CA MET A 1 8.94 -29.48 3.27
C MET A 1 9.44 -28.96 4.60
N PRO A 2 9.76 -27.66 4.75
CA PRO A 2 10.09 -27.07 6.06
C PRO A 2 8.96 -27.35 7.05
N LYS A 3 9.30 -27.75 8.28
CA LYS A 3 8.38 -27.85 9.41
C LYS A 3 8.59 -26.60 10.27
N ALA A 4 7.57 -25.76 10.38
CA ALA A 4 7.59 -24.69 11.36
C ALA A 4 7.47 -25.31 12.76
N CYS A 5 8.42 -25.00 13.65
CA CYS A 5 8.25 -25.23 15.07
C CYS A 5 7.76 -23.92 15.67
N CYS A 6 6.51 -23.91 16.09
CA CYS A 6 5.89 -22.76 16.75
C CYS A 6 5.94 -23.01 18.26
N LEU A 7 6.64 -22.14 18.99
CA LEU A 7 6.54 -22.06 20.43
C LEU A 7 5.49 -21.00 20.76
N ASN A 8 4.36 -21.46 21.29
CA ASN A 8 3.33 -20.57 21.82
C ASN A 8 3.50 -20.51 23.34
N THR A 9 4.03 -19.41 23.84
CA THR A 9 4.05 -19.14 25.28
C THR A 9 2.78 -18.38 25.63
N TYR A 10 1.92 -19.00 26.42
CA TYR A 10 0.70 -18.41 26.93
C TYR A 10 0.96 -17.84 28.33
N ASN A 11 0.84 -16.53 28.48
CA ASN A 11 0.87 -15.93 29.80
C ASN A 11 -0.53 -16.01 30.43
N SER A 12 -0.70 -16.90 31.41
CA SER A 12 -2.01 -17.16 32.04
C SER A 12 -2.59 -15.97 32.82
N SER A 13 -1.78 -14.96 33.17
CA SER A 13 -2.25 -13.77 33.90
C SER A 13 -2.67 -12.61 33.00
N THR A 14 -2.14 -12.54 31.76
CA THR A 14 -2.44 -11.47 30.79
C THR A 14 -3.18 -11.96 29.54
N GLY A 15 -3.33 -13.28 29.34
CA GLY A 15 -3.98 -13.86 28.16
C GLY A 15 -3.19 -13.72 26.86
N ILE A 16 -2.01 -13.10 26.91
CA ILE A 16 -1.19 -12.84 25.73
C ILE A 16 -0.47 -14.13 25.33
N SER A 17 -0.77 -14.64 24.15
CA SER A 17 0.01 -15.65 23.46
C SER A 17 1.13 -14.97 22.67
N GLN A 18 2.37 -15.22 23.07
CA GLN A 18 3.52 -14.87 22.23
C GLN A 18 3.91 -16.07 21.39
N ASN A 19 3.92 -15.87 20.08
CA ASN A 19 4.24 -16.89 19.11
C ASN A 19 5.66 -16.63 18.61
N SER A 20 6.61 -17.46 19.03
CA SER A 20 7.93 -17.49 18.41
C SER A 20 7.97 -18.65 17.44
N SER A 21 8.25 -18.37 16.17
CA SER A 21 8.38 -19.42 15.17
C SER A 21 9.83 -19.55 14.73
N THR A 22 10.26 -20.79 14.57
CA THR A 22 11.50 -21.11 13.90
C THR A 22 11.21 -22.10 12.77
N ILE A 23 11.86 -21.89 11.63
CA ILE A 23 11.70 -22.76 10.48
C ILE A 23 12.72 -23.87 10.62
N ILE A 24 12.25 -25.10 10.85
CA ILE A 24 13.08 -26.30 10.87
C ILE A 24 13.00 -26.93 9.48
N PHE A 25 14.14 -27.14 8.83
CA PHE A 25 14.19 -27.86 7.57
C PHE A 25 14.41 -29.36 7.87
N PRO A 26 13.39 -30.23 7.73
CA PRO A 26 13.59 -31.66 7.90
C PRO A 26 14.50 -32.17 6.79
N LYS A 27 15.59 -32.79 7.23
CA LYS A 27 16.72 -33.23 6.43
C LYS A 27 16.38 -34.56 5.74
N GLN A 28 16.33 -34.59 4.40
CA GLN A 28 16.05 -35.80 3.62
C GLN A 28 17.34 -36.53 3.19
N SER A 29 18.44 -35.80 3.07
CA SER A 29 19.80 -36.30 2.92
C SER A 29 20.76 -35.29 3.57
N ASP A 30 21.94 -35.76 3.95
CA ASP A 30 22.96 -34.95 4.63
C ASP A 30 23.70 -33.99 3.70
N TYR A 31 23.56 -34.20 2.39
CA TYR A 31 24.28 -33.48 1.36
C TYR A 31 23.33 -33.08 0.23
N PHE A 32 23.50 -31.89 -0.32
CA PHE A 32 22.89 -31.47 -1.58
C PHE A 32 23.94 -31.52 -2.68
N ILE A 33 23.55 -32.06 -3.83
CA ILE A 33 24.38 -32.11 -5.02
C ILE A 33 23.60 -31.45 -6.15
N GLU A 34 24.17 -30.41 -6.76
CA GLU A 34 23.56 -29.71 -7.89
C GLU A 34 24.58 -29.45 -8.99
N PHE A 35 24.15 -29.55 -10.25
CA PHE A 35 24.92 -29.04 -11.38
C PHE A 35 24.68 -27.53 -11.47
N VAL A 36 25.69 -26.74 -11.10
CA VAL A 36 25.61 -25.27 -11.08
C VAL A 36 25.75 -24.69 -12.48
N ASP A 37 26.62 -25.29 -13.29
CA ASP A 37 26.85 -24.90 -14.68
C ASP A 37 27.20 -26.14 -15.52
N TYR A 38 26.76 -26.18 -16.78
CA TYR A 38 27.08 -27.25 -17.71
C TYR A 38 26.85 -26.83 -19.16
N SER A 39 27.60 -27.44 -20.07
CA SER A 39 27.44 -27.21 -21.51
C SER A 39 26.05 -27.68 -21.98
N ARG A 40 25.18 -26.74 -22.39
CA ARG A 40 23.82 -27.05 -22.89
C ARG A 40 23.78 -27.55 -24.33
N VAL A 41 24.88 -27.41 -25.06
CA VAL A 41 25.01 -27.84 -26.45
C VAL A 41 26.19 -28.81 -26.58
N ILE A 42 25.94 -29.96 -27.17
CA ILE A 42 26.91 -31.01 -27.48
C ILE A 42 27.78 -30.53 -28.64
N LYS A 43 29.10 -30.54 -28.43
CA LYS A 43 30.10 -30.26 -29.45
C LYS A 43 30.86 -31.55 -29.75
N PRO A 44 30.54 -32.25 -30.85
CA PRO A 44 31.16 -33.54 -31.16
C PRO A 44 32.69 -33.45 -31.21
N SER A 45 33.37 -34.47 -30.67
CA SER A 45 34.84 -34.54 -30.61
C SER A 45 35.53 -33.51 -29.68
N LEU A 46 34.77 -32.74 -28.88
CA LEU A 46 35.28 -31.95 -27.77
C LEU A 46 34.84 -32.55 -26.43
N ASN A 47 35.39 -32.08 -25.32
CA ASN A 47 35.03 -32.58 -24.00
C ASN A 47 33.72 -31.94 -23.53
N PHE A 48 32.89 -32.73 -22.86
CA PHE A 48 31.78 -32.20 -22.08
C PHE A 48 32.33 -31.61 -20.79
N ILE A 49 31.84 -30.42 -20.43
CA ILE A 49 32.25 -29.69 -19.22
C ILE A 49 31.01 -29.38 -18.40
N ALA A 50 31.05 -29.74 -17.11
CA ALA A 50 30.04 -29.40 -16.12
C ALA A 50 30.68 -29.13 -14.76
N THR A 51 30.08 -28.24 -13.98
CA THR A 51 30.49 -27.92 -12.63
C THR A 51 29.43 -28.41 -11.65
N LEU A 52 29.83 -29.32 -10.77
CA LEU A 52 28.99 -29.91 -9.74
C LEU A 52 29.34 -29.30 -8.39
N LYS A 53 28.33 -28.92 -7.61
CA LYS A 53 28.52 -28.41 -6.26
C LYS A 53 27.91 -29.38 -5.26
N VAL A 54 28.74 -29.75 -4.28
CA VAL A 54 28.37 -30.58 -3.13
C VAL A 54 28.37 -29.69 -1.90
N THR A 55 27.21 -29.53 -1.28
CA THR A 55 27.05 -28.76 -0.04
C THR A 55 26.46 -29.63 1.06
N ARG A 56 26.82 -29.31 2.30
CA ARG A 56 26.14 -29.89 3.46
C ARG A 56 24.81 -29.17 3.66
N SER A 57 23.78 -29.88 4.10
CA SER A 57 22.42 -29.32 4.21
C SER A 57 22.28 -28.19 5.23
N ASP A 58 23.26 -28.02 6.13
CA ASP A 58 23.30 -26.97 7.15
C ASP A 58 24.17 -25.77 6.73
N SER A 59 24.57 -25.71 5.46
CA SER A 59 25.45 -24.67 4.88
C SER A 59 26.86 -24.58 5.50
N ASN A 60 27.24 -25.53 6.36
CA ASN A 60 28.60 -25.64 6.88
C ASN A 60 29.53 -26.28 5.83
N GLN A 61 30.84 -26.01 5.95
CA GLN A 61 31.86 -26.63 5.09
C GLN A 61 31.97 -28.14 5.34
N LEU A 62 32.32 -28.89 4.30
CA LEU A 62 32.53 -30.35 4.36
C LEU A 62 33.74 -30.70 5.23
N THR A 63 33.59 -31.65 6.14
CA THR A 63 34.67 -32.09 7.03
C THR A 63 35.76 -32.87 6.27
N ALA A 64 36.94 -33.03 6.89
CA ALA A 64 38.05 -33.75 6.27
C ALA A 64 37.75 -35.25 6.03
N GLU A 65 36.91 -35.88 6.85
CA GLU A 65 36.49 -37.27 6.70
C GLU A 65 35.45 -37.43 5.58
N GLU A 66 34.47 -36.52 5.48
CA GLU A 66 33.46 -36.52 4.41
C GLU A 66 34.10 -36.36 3.02
N ARG A 67 35.15 -35.53 2.91
CA ARG A 67 35.94 -35.31 1.69
C ARG A 67 36.76 -36.51 1.22
N GLN A 68 36.93 -37.55 2.04
CA GLN A 68 37.58 -38.80 1.60
C GLN A 68 36.66 -39.65 0.70
N ASN A 69 35.35 -39.39 0.71
CA ASN A 69 34.41 -40.07 -0.17
C ASN A 69 34.50 -39.52 -1.60
N LEU A 70 34.32 -40.41 -2.58
CA LEU A 70 34.39 -40.06 -4.00
C LEU A 70 33.00 -39.72 -4.54
N VAL A 71 32.93 -38.72 -5.42
CA VAL A 71 31.75 -38.44 -6.24
C VAL A 71 31.84 -39.30 -7.49
N THR A 72 30.80 -40.11 -7.72
CA THR A 72 30.72 -40.98 -8.90
C THR A 72 29.85 -40.30 -9.96
N ILE A 73 30.41 -40.07 -11.14
CA ILE A 73 29.73 -39.50 -12.31
C ILE A 73 29.53 -40.60 -13.34
N THR A 74 28.27 -40.84 -13.74
CA THR A 74 27.90 -41.77 -14.80
C THR A 74 27.40 -40.98 -16.01
N ALA A 75 28.15 -40.98 -17.10
CA ALA A 75 27.78 -40.32 -18.36
C ALA A 75 27.38 -41.35 -19.42
N GLN A 76 26.15 -41.25 -19.91
CA GLN A 76 25.56 -42.09 -20.95
C GLN A 76 25.47 -41.30 -22.26
N GLN A 77 26.12 -41.80 -23.31
CA GLN A 77 26.14 -41.19 -24.66
C GLN A 77 25.41 -42.09 -25.64
N SER A 78 24.55 -41.50 -26.50
CA SER A 78 23.80 -42.21 -27.54
C SER A 78 23.75 -41.41 -28.86
N ASP A 79 23.64 -42.13 -29.98
CA ASP A 79 23.52 -41.63 -31.35
C ASP A 79 22.05 -41.40 -31.81
N VAL A 80 21.09 -41.68 -30.93
CA VAL A 80 19.65 -41.53 -31.18
C VAL A 80 19.20 -40.08 -30.96
N LEU A 81 18.42 -39.53 -31.90
CA LEU A 81 17.76 -38.21 -31.77
C LEU A 81 16.44 -38.37 -31.01
N PHE A 82 16.31 -37.71 -29.85
CA PHE A 82 14.99 -37.54 -29.21
C PHE A 82 14.26 -36.37 -29.87
N HIS A 83 13.10 -36.63 -30.49
CA HIS A 83 12.21 -35.57 -30.95
C HIS A 83 11.39 -35.02 -29.77
N HIS A 84 11.38 -33.70 -29.62
CA HIS A 84 10.81 -32.93 -28.51
C HIS A 84 9.27 -32.99 -28.37
N SER A 85 8.59 -33.86 -29.12
CA SER A 85 7.14 -34.06 -29.07
C SER A 85 6.82 -35.37 -28.36
N SER A 86 6.24 -35.26 -27.15
CA SER A 86 5.63 -36.33 -26.32
C SER A 86 6.37 -36.65 -25.01
N LEU A 87 6.46 -35.68 -24.09
CA LEU A 87 6.64 -35.95 -22.66
C LEU A 87 5.26 -36.11 -22.01
N SER A 88 4.61 -37.26 -22.20
CA SER A 88 3.51 -37.67 -21.32
C SER A 88 3.19 -39.17 -21.29
N HIS A 89 3.74 -40.03 -22.15
CA HIS A 89 3.54 -41.46 -22.03
C HIS A 89 4.73 -42.24 -22.59
N LEU A 90 5.40 -43.00 -21.71
CA LEU A 90 5.94 -44.37 -21.91
C LEU A 90 7.05 -44.64 -20.88
N GLU A 91 6.66 -44.92 -19.64
CA GLU A 91 7.31 -45.99 -18.89
C GLU A 91 6.87 -47.30 -19.56
N ASN A 92 7.85 -48.16 -19.87
CA ASN A 92 7.72 -49.45 -20.55
C ASN A 92 7.70 -49.40 -22.08
N GLU A 93 8.89 -49.41 -22.68
CA GLU A 93 9.16 -50.29 -23.82
C GLU A 93 10.68 -50.53 -23.94
N ALA A 94 11.09 -51.75 -23.58
CA ALA A 94 12.41 -52.28 -23.85
C ALA A 94 12.52 -52.59 -25.35
N THR A 95 13.14 -51.70 -26.13
CA THR A 95 13.39 -51.95 -27.55
C THR A 95 14.71 -51.31 -27.99
N GLU A 96 15.69 -52.18 -28.26
CA GLU A 96 16.95 -51.98 -28.98
C GLU A 96 17.85 -50.81 -28.54
N GLU A 97 18.58 -51.00 -27.43
CA GLU A 97 19.84 -50.29 -27.17
C GLU A 97 20.86 -50.64 -28.27
N ARG A 98 20.91 -49.86 -29.35
CA ARG A 98 22.08 -49.82 -30.24
C ARG A 98 22.96 -48.64 -29.80
N ASN A 99 24.20 -48.98 -29.44
CA ASN A 99 25.33 -48.08 -29.13
C ASN A 99 25.14 -47.10 -27.95
N LEU A 100 24.70 -47.59 -26.79
CA LEU A 100 24.83 -46.82 -25.55
C LEU A 100 26.27 -46.95 -25.00
N THR A 101 27.01 -45.84 -24.92
CA THR A 101 28.33 -45.82 -24.28
C THR A 101 28.22 -45.21 -22.89
N VAL A 102 28.62 -45.96 -21.86
CA VAL A 102 28.56 -45.51 -20.46
C VAL A 102 29.98 -45.28 -19.93
N HIS A 103 30.27 -44.06 -19.50
CA HIS A 103 31.49 -43.69 -18.80
C HIS A 103 31.21 -43.49 -17.31
N VAL A 104 31.99 -44.15 -16.45
CA VAL A 104 31.95 -43.94 -15.00
C VAL A 104 33.25 -43.29 -14.56
N LEU A 105 33.16 -42.12 -13.91
CA LEU A 105 34.29 -41.28 -13.50
C LEU A 105 34.18 -40.97 -12.02
N ASN A 106 35.30 -41.05 -11.31
CA ASN A 106 35.35 -40.79 -9.87
C ASN A 106 36.16 -39.53 -9.59
N TYR A 107 35.61 -38.61 -8.81
CA TYR A 107 36.24 -37.34 -8.43
C TYR A 107 36.37 -37.21 -6.91
N THR A 108 37.47 -36.63 -6.44
CA THR A 108 37.66 -36.24 -5.03
C THR A 108 37.01 -34.90 -4.75
N VAL A 109 36.39 -34.73 -3.57
CA VAL A 109 35.68 -33.48 -3.21
C VAL A 109 36.65 -32.43 -2.64
N PRO A 110 36.81 -31.25 -3.29
CA PRO A 110 37.63 -30.16 -2.77
C PRO A 110 37.00 -29.46 -1.57
N GLU A 111 37.76 -28.62 -0.87
CA GLU A 111 37.31 -27.92 0.34
C GLU A 111 36.13 -26.94 0.11
N ASN A 112 36.06 -26.33 -1.08
CA ASN A 112 34.95 -25.48 -1.48
C ASN A 112 33.71 -26.26 -1.98
N GLY A 113 33.78 -27.59 -2.07
CA GLY A 113 32.70 -28.45 -2.52
C GLY A 113 32.39 -28.37 -4.02
N ILE A 114 33.18 -27.65 -4.82
CA ILE A 114 32.95 -27.47 -6.27
C ILE A 114 33.86 -28.43 -7.05
N ILE A 115 33.28 -29.19 -7.97
CA ILE A 115 33.94 -30.23 -8.75
C ILE A 115 33.71 -29.95 -10.23
N ASP A 116 34.79 -29.70 -10.96
CA ASP A 116 34.75 -29.54 -12.41
C ASP A 116 34.90 -30.92 -13.09
N ILE A 117 33.87 -31.30 -13.84
CA ILE A 117 33.74 -32.58 -14.53
C ILE A 117 34.10 -32.36 -16.00
N GLU A 118 35.06 -33.14 -16.50
CA GLU A 118 35.47 -33.10 -17.91
C GLU A 118 35.63 -34.53 -18.47
N PHE A 119 34.95 -34.84 -19.58
CA PHE A 119 35.10 -36.13 -20.26
C PHE A 119 34.86 -36.04 -21.78
N PRO A 120 35.49 -36.92 -22.60
CA PRO A 120 35.39 -36.83 -24.05
C PRO A 120 34.00 -37.20 -24.57
N VAL A 121 33.47 -36.39 -25.49
CA VAL A 121 32.23 -36.69 -26.24
C VAL A 121 32.60 -37.35 -27.57
N LEU A 122 31.97 -38.49 -27.87
CA LEU A 122 32.16 -39.20 -29.12
C LEU A 122 31.64 -38.37 -30.30
N SER A 123 32.21 -38.59 -31.49
CA SER A 123 31.90 -37.80 -32.69
C SER A 123 30.46 -38.01 -33.21
N ASP A 124 29.82 -39.10 -32.85
CA ASP A 124 28.47 -39.52 -33.24
C ASP A 124 27.41 -39.30 -32.14
N THR A 125 27.80 -38.80 -30.97
CA THR A 125 26.89 -38.52 -29.86
C THR A 125 25.88 -37.45 -30.24
N LYS A 126 24.60 -37.77 -30.12
CA LYS A 126 23.47 -36.84 -30.30
C LYS A 126 22.76 -36.53 -29.00
N THR A 127 22.84 -37.41 -28.01
CA THR A 127 22.20 -37.24 -26.71
C THR A 127 23.15 -37.65 -25.60
N LEU A 128 23.20 -36.86 -24.52
CA LEU A 128 24.10 -37.05 -23.40
C LEU A 128 23.32 -36.94 -22.08
N ARG A 129 23.36 -37.99 -21.25
CA ARG A 129 22.81 -37.97 -19.89
C ARG A 129 23.95 -38.12 -18.88
N VAL A 130 24.04 -37.22 -17.90
CA VAL A 130 25.09 -37.23 -16.88
C VAL A 130 24.45 -37.30 -15.50
N GLN A 131 24.78 -38.33 -14.75
CA GLN A 131 24.29 -38.57 -13.39
C GLN A 131 25.44 -38.47 -12.40
N ALA A 132 25.22 -37.76 -11.28
CA ALA A 132 26.18 -37.62 -10.20
C ALA A 132 25.64 -38.23 -8.90
N GLU A 133 26.49 -38.95 -8.18
CA GLU A 133 26.16 -39.60 -6.92
C GLU A 133 27.25 -39.36 -5.88
N PHE A 134 26.85 -38.92 -4.68
CA PHE A 134 27.73 -38.72 -3.51
C PHE A 134 27.00 -39.16 -2.26
N LEU A 135 27.52 -40.21 -1.60
CA LEU A 135 26.89 -40.84 -0.44
C LEU A 135 25.42 -41.16 -0.69
N SER A 136 24.49 -40.53 0.02
CA SER A 136 23.04 -40.76 -0.10
C SER A 136 22.32 -39.84 -1.10
N SER A 137 23.05 -38.96 -1.79
CA SER A 137 22.47 -37.96 -2.69
C SER A 137 22.80 -38.23 -4.16
N ARG A 138 21.82 -37.96 -5.02
CA ARG A 138 21.89 -38.19 -6.48
C ARG A 138 21.24 -37.05 -7.24
N THR A 139 21.82 -36.68 -8.38
CA THR A 139 21.27 -35.69 -9.34
C THR A 139 21.62 -36.09 -10.77
N ASP A 140 20.81 -35.71 -11.76
CA ASP A 140 21.08 -35.99 -13.17
C ASP A 140 20.70 -34.83 -14.10
N ILE A 141 21.39 -34.73 -15.24
CA ILE A 141 21.14 -33.78 -16.32
C ILE A 141 21.09 -34.49 -17.67
N GLY A 142 20.30 -33.97 -18.60
CA GLY A 142 20.22 -34.43 -19.99
C GLY A 142 20.48 -33.27 -20.95
N VAL A 143 21.31 -33.50 -21.96
CA VAL A 143 21.68 -32.54 -23.00
C VAL A 143 21.35 -33.15 -24.37
N TYR A 144 20.59 -32.41 -25.18
CA TYR A 144 20.00 -32.93 -26.43
C TYR A 144 20.31 -32.06 -27.66
N ASP A 145 20.78 -30.82 -27.47
CA ASP A 145 21.13 -29.93 -28.57
C ASP A 145 22.55 -30.23 -29.07
N VAL A 146 22.74 -30.40 -30.37
CA VAL A 146 24.06 -30.60 -30.99
C VAL A 146 24.43 -29.38 -31.81
N PHE A 147 25.64 -28.84 -31.62
CA PHE A 147 26.12 -27.69 -32.39
C PHE A 147 26.28 -28.09 -33.85
N SER A 148 25.60 -27.38 -34.76
CA SER A 148 25.68 -27.62 -36.19
C SER A 148 26.70 -26.67 -36.83
N SER A 149 27.75 -27.23 -37.44
CA SER A 149 28.79 -26.49 -38.14
C SER A 149 28.97 -27.07 -39.54
N PRO A 150 28.73 -26.31 -40.63
CA PRO A 150 28.90 -26.79 -42.00
C PRO A 150 30.32 -27.31 -42.29
N SER A 151 31.33 -26.72 -41.65
CA SER A 151 32.72 -27.17 -41.78
C SER A 151 33.12 -28.25 -40.77
N GLN A 152 32.19 -28.74 -39.95
CA GLN A 152 32.42 -29.64 -38.82
C GLN A 152 33.55 -29.17 -37.89
N THR A 153 33.62 -27.84 -37.70
CA THR A 153 34.60 -27.23 -36.80
C THR A 153 33.89 -26.62 -35.61
N TYR A 154 34.45 -26.86 -34.42
CA TYR A 154 33.87 -26.49 -33.14
C TYR A 154 34.92 -25.74 -32.30
N LEU A 155 34.45 -24.75 -31.55
CA LEU A 155 35.21 -24.04 -30.52
C LEU A 155 34.58 -24.29 -29.15
N GLN A 156 35.41 -24.35 -28.12
CA GLN A 156 34.96 -24.39 -26.72
C GLN A 156 35.83 -23.48 -25.86
N VAL A 157 35.20 -22.49 -25.22
CA VAL A 157 35.85 -21.55 -24.30
C VAL A 157 35.63 -22.05 -22.87
N LYS A 158 36.69 -22.04 -22.05
CA LYS A 158 36.61 -22.38 -20.63
C LYS A 158 37.55 -21.53 -19.78
N THR A 159 37.13 -21.23 -18.55
CA THR A 159 37.95 -20.60 -17.52
C THR A 159 38.22 -21.59 -16.39
N LYS A 160 39.36 -21.47 -15.73
CA LYS A 160 39.63 -22.17 -14.46
C LYS A 160 39.46 -21.25 -13.24
N SER A 161 39.24 -19.96 -13.47
CA SER A 161 39.14 -18.97 -12.40
C SER A 161 37.72 -18.93 -11.84
N GLN A 162 37.59 -19.25 -10.56
CA GLN A 162 36.36 -19.10 -9.78
C GLN A 162 36.34 -17.72 -9.08
N ASP A 163 35.15 -17.19 -8.78
CA ASP A 163 34.94 -15.90 -8.09
C ASP A 163 35.71 -14.72 -8.72
N ILE A 164 35.48 -14.47 -10.01
CA ILE A 164 36.12 -13.37 -10.75
C ILE A 164 35.68 -12.04 -10.12
N LYS A 165 36.66 -11.31 -9.57
CA LYS A 165 36.48 -9.97 -9.01
C LYS A 165 36.96 -8.93 -10.01
N ALA A 166 36.24 -7.82 -10.10
CA ALA A 166 36.70 -6.66 -10.83
C ALA A 166 38.11 -6.23 -10.36
N GLY A 167 38.98 -5.88 -11.30
CA GLY A 167 40.36 -5.47 -11.10
C GLY A 167 41.39 -6.60 -11.01
N LYS A 168 40.99 -7.88 -10.98
CA LYS A 168 41.91 -9.02 -10.95
C LYS A 168 41.97 -9.76 -12.29
N PRO A 169 43.16 -10.17 -12.76
CA PRO A 169 43.29 -10.96 -13.98
C PRO A 169 42.81 -12.40 -13.76
N PHE A 170 42.13 -12.96 -14.77
CA PHE A 170 41.68 -14.35 -14.82
C PHE A 170 42.07 -14.98 -16.17
N GLU A 171 42.20 -16.31 -16.20
CA GLU A 171 42.71 -17.04 -17.36
C GLU A 171 41.59 -17.69 -18.17
N LEU A 172 41.58 -17.46 -19.48
CA LEU A 172 40.71 -18.10 -20.46
C LEU A 172 41.50 -19.08 -21.32
N SER A 173 40.92 -20.24 -21.57
CA SER A 173 41.46 -21.28 -22.44
C SER A 173 40.45 -21.69 -23.51
N ILE A 174 40.93 -21.88 -24.74
CA ILE A 174 40.12 -22.19 -25.91
C ILE A 174 40.56 -23.56 -26.45
N ALA A 175 39.60 -24.48 -26.53
CA ALA A 175 39.73 -25.75 -27.21
C ALA A 175 39.08 -25.70 -28.59
N SER A 176 39.68 -26.38 -29.57
CA SER A 176 39.11 -26.57 -30.90
C SER A 176 39.48 -27.94 -31.43
N ASN A 177 38.57 -28.54 -32.19
CA ASN A 177 38.78 -29.84 -32.82
C ASN A 177 39.65 -29.76 -34.09
N LYS A 178 39.90 -28.55 -34.61
CA LYS A 178 40.80 -28.29 -35.75
C LYS A 178 41.84 -27.22 -35.40
N PRO A 179 42.99 -27.16 -36.11
CA PRO A 179 44.00 -26.13 -35.86
C PRO A 179 43.50 -24.76 -36.32
N VAL A 180 43.36 -23.82 -35.38
CA VAL A 180 42.98 -22.42 -35.62
C VAL A 180 44.20 -21.54 -35.31
N ARG A 181 44.50 -20.57 -36.18
CA ARG A 181 45.69 -19.68 -36.07
C ARG A 181 45.45 -18.46 -35.19
N GLU A 182 44.25 -17.88 -35.27
CA GLU A 182 43.87 -16.66 -34.57
C GLU A 182 42.42 -16.75 -34.08
N PHE A 183 42.17 -16.24 -32.89
CA PHE A 183 40.84 -16.14 -32.28
C PHE A 183 40.50 -14.68 -32.00
N HIS A 184 39.26 -14.31 -32.26
CA HIS A 184 38.71 -13.01 -31.90
C HIS A 184 37.79 -13.17 -30.69
N TYR A 185 37.83 -12.24 -29.74
CA TYR A 185 36.95 -12.24 -28.58
C TYR A 185 36.24 -10.90 -28.39
N LEU A 186 35.03 -10.95 -27.85
CA LEU A 186 34.19 -9.82 -27.46
C LEU A 186 33.62 -10.09 -26.07
N VAL A 187 33.73 -9.11 -25.18
CA VAL A 187 33.19 -9.14 -23.83
C VAL A 187 31.98 -8.23 -23.78
N LEU A 188 30.83 -8.78 -23.44
CA LEU A 188 29.54 -8.13 -23.40
C LEU A 188 29.04 -8.07 -21.96
N SER A 189 28.64 -6.90 -21.48
CA SER A 189 27.97 -6.69 -20.19
C SER A 189 26.95 -5.58 -20.36
N LYS A 190 25.78 -5.69 -19.73
CA LYS A 190 24.73 -4.65 -19.76
C LYS A 190 24.43 -4.14 -21.19
N GLU A 191 24.36 -5.06 -22.15
CA GLU A 191 24.10 -4.79 -23.58
C GLU A 191 25.17 -3.96 -24.31
N GLN A 192 26.36 -3.79 -23.72
CA GLN A 192 27.47 -3.03 -24.30
C GLN A 192 28.74 -3.88 -24.47
N ILE A 193 29.58 -3.51 -25.45
CA ILE A 193 30.93 -4.07 -25.59
C ILE A 193 31.82 -3.44 -24.55
N MET A 194 32.33 -4.26 -23.65
CA MET A 194 33.26 -3.82 -22.62
C MET A 194 34.70 -3.98 -23.07
N ALA A 195 35.00 -5.03 -23.82
CA ALA A 195 36.34 -5.29 -24.35
C ALA A 195 36.29 -6.15 -25.62
N TYR A 196 37.29 -6.01 -26.49
CA TYR A 196 37.47 -6.85 -27.68
C TYR A 196 38.95 -7.01 -28.02
N GLY A 197 39.30 -8.04 -28.79
CA GLY A 197 40.66 -8.22 -29.26
C GLY A 197 40.91 -9.51 -30.03
N THR A 198 42.15 -9.67 -30.52
CA THR A 198 42.62 -10.87 -31.24
C THR A 198 43.76 -11.53 -30.48
N LYS A 199 43.74 -12.86 -30.37
CA LYS A 199 44.79 -13.66 -29.72
C LYS A 199 45.16 -14.86 -30.59
N ALA A 200 46.46 -15.11 -30.72
CA ALA A 200 46.98 -16.31 -31.40
C ALA A 200 47.22 -17.47 -30.42
N ALA A 201 47.30 -17.19 -29.12
CA ALA A 201 47.48 -18.21 -28.08
C ALA A 201 46.13 -18.86 -27.74
N LYS A 202 46.14 -20.19 -27.56
CA LYS A 202 44.97 -20.96 -27.07
C LYS A 202 44.58 -20.62 -25.64
N THR A 203 45.49 -20.02 -24.88
CA THR A 203 45.25 -19.61 -23.49
C THR A 203 45.78 -18.19 -23.29
N PHE A 204 44.96 -17.32 -22.70
CA PHE A 204 45.31 -15.92 -22.41
C PHE A 204 44.55 -15.37 -21.21
N THR A 205 45.07 -14.30 -20.60
CA THR A 205 44.46 -13.65 -19.43
C THR A 205 43.66 -12.40 -19.80
N LEU A 206 42.53 -12.18 -19.13
CA LEU A 206 41.74 -10.95 -19.16
C LEU A 206 41.61 -10.37 -17.75
N THR A 207 41.46 -9.06 -17.64
CA THR A 207 41.19 -8.38 -16.37
C THR A 207 39.78 -7.81 -16.43
N ALA A 208 38.88 -8.28 -15.57
CA ALA A 208 37.50 -7.79 -15.53
C ALA A 208 37.45 -6.38 -14.92
N GLU A 209 36.71 -5.46 -15.52
CA GLU A 209 36.43 -4.14 -14.93
C GLU A 209 35.10 -4.17 -14.16
N ASN A 210 34.85 -3.18 -13.28
CA ASN A 210 33.58 -3.08 -12.54
C ASN A 210 32.36 -2.99 -13.48
N SER A 211 32.56 -2.42 -14.66
CA SER A 211 31.57 -2.30 -15.71
C SER A 211 31.11 -3.66 -16.28
N TRP A 212 31.88 -4.73 -16.05
CA TRP A 212 31.53 -6.10 -16.43
C TRP A 212 30.57 -6.77 -15.42
N ALA A 213 30.34 -6.18 -14.25
CA ALA A 213 29.40 -6.68 -13.25
C ALA A 213 27.93 -6.37 -13.62
N PRO A 214 26.96 -7.21 -13.23
CA PRO A 214 27.09 -8.38 -12.34
C PRO A 214 27.53 -9.66 -13.05
N SER A 215 27.52 -9.67 -14.39
CA SER A 215 27.99 -10.80 -15.21
C SER A 215 28.38 -10.32 -16.60
N ALA A 216 29.42 -10.91 -17.18
CA ALA A 216 29.85 -10.65 -18.55
C ALA A 216 29.81 -11.91 -19.41
N CYS A 217 29.28 -11.79 -20.62
CA CYS A 217 29.31 -12.81 -21.65
C CYS A 217 30.54 -12.62 -22.54
N ILE A 218 31.40 -13.63 -22.61
CA ILE A 218 32.62 -13.63 -23.42
C ILE A 218 32.36 -14.50 -24.64
N LEU A 219 32.20 -13.85 -25.79
CA LEU A 219 32.08 -14.49 -27.10
C LEU A 219 33.46 -14.62 -27.72
N VAL A 220 33.84 -15.83 -28.12
CA VAL A 220 35.05 -16.09 -28.90
C VAL A 220 34.65 -16.69 -30.24
N PHE A 221 35.23 -16.21 -31.33
CA PHE A 221 34.94 -16.73 -32.65
C PHE A 221 36.19 -16.76 -33.54
N TYR A 222 36.13 -17.60 -34.57
CA TYR A 222 37.08 -17.63 -35.67
C TYR A 222 36.32 -17.76 -36.99
N VAL A 223 36.93 -17.29 -38.08
CA VAL A 223 36.36 -17.42 -39.43
C VAL A 223 37.20 -18.43 -40.20
N ASP A 224 36.55 -19.46 -40.75
CA ASP A 224 37.23 -20.51 -41.51
C ASP A 224 37.52 -20.12 -42.97
N GLU A 225 38.26 -20.98 -43.68
CA GLU A 225 38.63 -20.77 -45.09
C GLU A 225 37.42 -20.72 -46.04
N LEU A 226 36.25 -21.20 -45.60
CA LEU A 226 34.98 -21.15 -46.33
C LEU A 226 34.15 -19.90 -45.97
N GLY A 227 34.68 -19.01 -45.13
CA GLY A 227 34.00 -17.80 -44.67
C GLY A 227 32.94 -18.05 -43.59
N VAL A 228 32.90 -19.24 -43.00
CA VAL A 228 31.95 -19.58 -41.93
C VAL A 228 32.49 -19.10 -40.59
N VAL A 229 31.66 -18.39 -39.84
CA VAL A 229 31.97 -17.97 -38.47
C VAL A 229 31.65 -19.12 -37.52
N VAL A 230 32.65 -19.63 -36.83
CA VAL A 230 32.49 -20.61 -35.75
C VAL A 230 32.75 -19.88 -34.45
N ASN A 231 31.79 -19.95 -33.52
CA ASN A 231 31.87 -19.23 -32.26
C ASN A 231 31.58 -20.13 -31.06
N ASP A 232 31.90 -19.60 -29.89
CA ASP A 232 31.41 -20.07 -28.61
C ASP A 232 31.27 -18.88 -27.66
N ALA A 233 30.32 -18.97 -26.73
CA ALA A 233 30.05 -17.92 -25.75
C ALA A 233 30.02 -18.51 -24.34
N PHE A 234 30.60 -17.78 -23.40
CA PHE A 234 30.69 -18.20 -22.01
C PHE A 234 30.41 -17.02 -21.08
N THR A 235 29.45 -17.16 -20.17
CA THR A 235 29.06 -16.11 -19.22
C THR A 235 29.76 -16.30 -17.88
N VAL A 236 30.47 -15.28 -17.43
CA VAL A 236 31.12 -15.24 -16.11
C VAL A 236 30.38 -14.32 -15.16
N PRO A 237 30.03 -14.77 -13.94
CA PRO A 237 29.59 -13.87 -12.88
C PRO A 237 30.79 -13.03 -12.40
N ILE A 238 30.57 -11.73 -12.25
CA ILE A 238 31.61 -10.79 -11.84
C ILE A 238 31.14 -10.08 -10.58
N GLN A 239 31.90 -10.23 -9.51
CA GLN A 239 31.59 -9.54 -8.26
C GLN A 239 31.94 -8.05 -8.41
N PRO A 240 30.94 -7.14 -8.35
CA PRO A 240 31.22 -5.72 -8.37
C PRO A 240 31.99 -5.34 -7.12
N VAL A 241 32.91 -4.39 -7.26
CA VAL A 241 33.52 -3.70 -6.13
C VAL A 241 32.88 -2.33 -6.09
N LEU A 242 32.07 -2.03 -5.06
CA LEU A 242 31.62 -0.66 -4.86
C LEU A 242 32.84 0.18 -4.51
N ASP A 243 33.31 0.96 -5.48
CA ASP A 243 34.48 1.83 -5.33
C ASP A 243 34.18 2.93 -4.29
N ASN A 244 32.94 3.41 -4.26
CA ASN A 244 32.47 4.33 -3.25
C ASN A 244 32.18 3.61 -1.92
N LYS A 245 33.06 3.80 -0.94
CA LYS A 245 32.88 3.29 0.42
C LYS A 245 32.39 4.39 1.32
N ILE A 246 31.35 4.08 2.09
CA ILE A 246 30.87 4.89 3.21
C ILE A 246 31.11 4.16 4.52
N LYS A 247 31.66 4.87 5.50
CA LYS A 247 31.79 4.40 6.88
C LYS A 247 31.13 5.42 7.81
N ILE A 248 30.21 4.94 8.63
CA ILE A 248 29.57 5.73 9.68
C ILE A 248 30.06 5.22 11.04
N SER A 249 30.23 6.12 12.01
CA SER A 249 30.56 5.77 13.38
C SER A 249 30.10 6.85 14.35
N TRP A 250 29.51 6.44 15.47
CA TRP A 250 29.18 7.33 16.56
C TRP A 250 30.43 7.66 17.39
N SER A 251 30.46 8.85 18.00
CA SER A 251 31.52 9.21 18.94
C SER A 251 31.49 8.39 20.24
N LYS A 252 30.37 7.73 20.55
CA LYS A 252 30.12 6.91 21.74
C LYS A 252 29.18 5.76 21.37
N ASP A 253 29.37 4.59 21.98
CA ASP A 253 28.50 3.42 21.76
C ASP A 253 27.26 3.45 22.67
N LYS A 254 27.42 4.03 23.87
CA LYS A 254 26.36 4.20 24.86
C LYS A 254 26.25 5.67 25.26
N VAL A 255 25.03 6.18 25.29
CA VAL A 255 24.73 7.58 25.59
C VAL A 255 23.49 7.68 26.47
N LYS A 256 23.38 8.77 27.23
CA LYS A 256 22.13 9.09 27.91
C LYS A 256 21.14 9.70 26.91
N PRO A 257 19.82 9.56 27.16
CA PRO A 257 18.81 10.38 26.51
C PRO A 257 19.22 11.87 26.48
N SER A 258 18.94 12.55 25.36
CA SER A 258 19.19 14.00 25.17
C SER A 258 20.65 14.44 25.22
N GLU A 259 21.58 13.50 25.31
CA GLU A 259 23.01 13.77 25.21
C GLU A 259 23.37 14.14 23.76
N LYS A 260 24.31 15.08 23.60
CA LYS A 260 24.86 15.40 22.28
C LYS A 260 25.86 14.31 21.88
N VAL A 261 25.65 13.74 20.70
CA VAL A 261 26.57 12.75 20.10
C VAL A 261 26.98 13.23 18.72
N SER A 262 28.22 12.94 18.34
CA SER A 262 28.70 13.25 17.00
C SER A 262 28.65 11.98 16.15
N LEU A 263 28.00 12.07 14.98
CA LEU A 263 28.06 11.04 13.94
C LEU A 263 29.15 11.43 12.95
N LYS A 264 30.21 10.61 12.88
CA LYS A 264 31.25 10.75 11.87
C LYS A 264 30.87 9.91 10.65
N ILE A 265 30.89 10.55 9.48
CA ILE A 265 30.64 9.93 8.17
C ILE A 265 31.88 10.14 7.31
N SER A 266 32.47 9.05 6.84
CA SER A 266 33.63 9.05 5.95
C SER A 266 33.22 8.48 4.60
N THR A 267 33.42 9.22 3.51
CA THR A 267 33.18 8.80 2.13
C THR A 267 34.48 8.65 1.35
N THR A 268 34.44 7.95 0.21
CA THR A 268 35.62 7.80 -0.65
C THR A 268 35.85 9.04 -1.51
N ASP A 269 34.78 9.62 -2.04
CA ASP A 269 34.86 10.83 -2.86
C ASP A 269 34.35 12.07 -2.11
N PRO A 270 35.03 13.22 -2.24
CA PRO A 270 34.50 14.51 -1.82
C PRO A 270 33.33 14.94 -2.72
N GLY A 271 32.41 15.76 -2.21
CA GLY A 271 31.23 16.20 -2.98
C GLY A 271 30.14 15.14 -3.16
N SER A 272 30.29 13.95 -2.57
CA SER A 272 29.29 12.89 -2.58
C SER A 272 28.03 13.26 -1.80
N VAL A 273 26.88 12.82 -2.29
CA VAL A 273 25.57 12.93 -1.62
C VAL A 273 25.37 11.68 -0.76
N ILE A 274 24.99 11.85 0.50
CA ILE A 274 24.76 10.79 1.47
C ILE A 274 23.30 10.80 1.88
N GLY A 275 22.62 9.67 1.79
CA GLY A 275 21.34 9.43 2.47
C GLY A 275 21.57 8.72 3.80
N LEU A 276 21.02 9.25 4.90
CA LEU A 276 21.17 8.73 6.25
C LEU A 276 19.79 8.44 6.86
N ALA A 277 19.63 7.25 7.41
CA ALA A 277 18.46 6.82 8.15
C ALA A 277 18.85 6.26 9.52
N VAL A 278 18.23 6.78 10.58
CA VAL A 278 18.41 6.28 11.95
C VAL A 278 17.05 5.98 12.56
N VAL A 279 16.79 4.69 12.79
CA VAL A 279 15.49 4.15 13.21
C VAL A 279 15.63 3.36 14.52
N ASP A 280 14.55 3.30 15.29
CA ASP A 280 14.51 2.49 16.51
C ASP A 280 14.59 0.99 16.17
N LYS A 281 15.43 0.23 16.89
CA LYS A 281 15.59 -1.22 16.70
C LYS A 281 14.28 -2.01 16.81
N SER A 282 13.33 -1.56 17.64
CA SER A 282 12.01 -2.19 17.78
C SER A 282 11.19 -2.16 16.49
N THR A 283 11.33 -1.11 15.66
CA THR A 283 10.64 -1.02 14.36
C THR A 283 11.14 -2.09 13.37
N LYS A 284 12.43 -2.47 13.45
CA LYS A 284 13.00 -3.57 12.66
C LYS A 284 12.52 -4.96 13.10
N LEU A 285 12.01 -5.09 14.33
CA LEU A 285 11.45 -6.35 14.83
C LEU A 285 9.98 -6.54 14.42
N LEU A 286 9.29 -5.45 14.06
CA LEU A 286 7.87 -5.46 13.68
C LEU A 286 7.62 -5.84 12.21
N GLY A 287 8.65 -5.92 11.34
CA GLY A 287 8.49 -6.27 9.92
C GLY A 287 9.81 -6.40 9.14
N GLU A 288 9.72 -6.69 7.83
CA GLU A 288 10.89 -6.78 6.95
C GLU A 288 11.58 -5.41 6.78
N SER A 289 12.89 -5.35 7.02
CA SER A 289 13.67 -4.11 6.90
C SER A 289 13.72 -3.61 5.45
N SER A 290 13.36 -2.35 5.22
CA SER A 290 13.44 -1.69 3.90
C SER A 290 14.82 -1.07 3.61
N ASP A 291 15.86 -1.48 4.33
CA ASP A 291 17.22 -0.94 4.20
C ASP A 291 17.85 -1.36 2.86
N ILE A 292 18.57 -0.43 2.23
CA ILE A 292 19.40 -0.72 1.04
C ILE A 292 20.67 -1.43 1.51
N THR A 293 20.95 -2.63 0.98
CA THR A 293 22.11 -3.45 1.32
C THR A 293 22.86 -3.86 0.04
N GLU A 294 24.12 -4.27 0.16
CA GLU A 294 24.87 -4.77 -1.00
C GLU A 294 24.19 -5.98 -1.67
N ASP A 295 23.54 -6.85 -0.87
CA ASP A 295 22.80 -7.99 -1.40
C ASP A 295 21.53 -7.58 -2.15
N SER A 296 20.79 -6.58 -1.64
CA SER A 296 19.61 -6.06 -2.34
C SER A 296 19.98 -5.37 -3.65
N VAL A 297 21.10 -4.62 -3.69
CA VAL A 297 21.65 -4.05 -4.93
C VAL A 297 22.09 -5.16 -5.90
N SER A 298 22.83 -6.17 -5.44
CA SER A 298 23.28 -7.29 -6.30
C SER A 298 22.12 -8.09 -6.89
N LYS A 299 21.09 -8.37 -6.08
CA LYS A 299 19.85 -9.02 -6.55
C LYS A 299 19.12 -8.18 -7.59
N TRP A 300 19.09 -6.87 -7.40
CA TRP A 300 18.47 -5.95 -8.35
C TRP A 300 19.24 -5.88 -9.68
N GLU A 301 20.57 -5.78 -9.64
CA GLU A 301 21.42 -5.81 -10.83
C GLU A 301 21.32 -7.13 -11.61
N LYS A 302 21.24 -8.27 -10.91
CA LYS A 302 21.08 -9.60 -11.55
C LYS A 302 19.78 -9.71 -12.37
N ARG A 303 18.70 -9.05 -11.95
CA ARG A 303 17.44 -9.04 -12.73
C ARG A 303 17.60 -8.37 -14.09
N PHE A 304 18.50 -7.39 -14.22
CA PHE A 304 18.78 -6.72 -15.50
C PHE A 304 19.65 -7.54 -16.45
N SER A 305 20.49 -8.48 -15.97
CA SER A 305 21.35 -9.31 -16.84
C SER A 305 20.66 -10.50 -17.51
N LEU A 306 19.46 -10.89 -17.08
CA LEU A 306 18.78 -12.13 -17.53
C LEU A 306 18.26 -12.12 -18.98
N LEU A 307 18.45 -11.04 -19.75
CA LEU A 307 17.92 -10.89 -21.11
C LEU A 307 18.90 -11.25 -22.25
N LEU A 308 20.20 -11.47 -21.98
CA LEU A 308 21.23 -11.50 -23.04
C LEU A 308 21.64 -12.90 -23.56
N GLY A 309 20.93 -13.97 -23.18
CA GLY A 309 21.18 -15.33 -23.68
C GLY A 309 20.66 -15.60 -25.09
N GLN A 310 19.88 -14.68 -25.67
CA GLN A 310 19.36 -14.80 -27.02
C GLN A 310 19.50 -13.45 -27.72
N TYR A 311 20.17 -13.44 -28.87
CA TYR A 311 20.29 -12.32 -29.82
C TYR A 311 21.29 -11.19 -29.47
N PHE A 312 22.47 -11.15 -30.13
CA PHE A 312 22.73 -10.27 -31.29
C PHE A 312 24.22 -10.16 -31.69
N PHE A 313 24.39 -9.93 -32.99
CA PHE A 313 25.59 -9.56 -33.74
C PHE A 313 25.89 -8.05 -33.63
N PHE A 314 27.16 -7.67 -33.83
CA PHE A 314 27.69 -6.31 -33.65
C PHE A 314 27.35 -5.29 -34.73
N VAL A 315 27.09 -4.03 -34.33
CA VAL A 315 27.40 -2.79 -35.09
C VAL A 315 27.81 -1.65 -34.12
N ASP A 316 28.87 -0.93 -34.52
CA ASP A 316 29.67 0.20 -33.96
C ASP A 316 28.90 1.37 -33.29
N GLY A 317 29.43 2.23 -32.42
CA GLY A 317 30.79 2.52 -31.93
C GLY A 317 31.03 4.06 -31.80
N GLY A 318 31.58 4.55 -30.67
CA GLY A 318 32.28 5.87 -30.60
C GLY A 318 32.11 6.75 -29.33
N MET A 319 33.18 6.90 -28.53
CA MET A 319 33.51 7.99 -27.56
C MET A 319 34.80 8.69 -28.02
N ILE A 320 35.23 9.87 -27.46
CA ILE A 320 36.49 10.17 -26.67
C ILE A 320 36.47 11.67 -26.13
N PRO A 321 37.40 12.17 -25.24
CA PRO A 321 37.16 12.96 -23.99
C PRO A 321 37.96 14.32 -23.94
N ILE A 322 38.24 15.06 -22.83
CA ILE A 322 39.35 14.91 -21.81
C ILE A 322 39.54 16.21 -20.94
N GLU A 323 39.90 16.04 -19.64
CA GLU A 323 40.80 16.83 -18.68
C GLU A 323 40.61 18.34 -18.32
N ASP A 324 41.11 18.94 -17.21
CA ASP A 324 41.62 18.61 -15.84
C ASP A 324 41.88 19.98 -15.10
N GLY A 325 42.08 20.02 -13.76
CA GLY A 325 42.98 21.03 -13.13
C GLY A 325 42.73 21.69 -11.74
N PHE A 326 43.27 21.06 -10.66
CA PHE A 326 44.10 21.53 -9.50
C PHE A 326 43.82 22.73 -8.52
N GLY A 327 43.86 22.39 -7.20
CA GLY A 327 44.69 22.96 -6.09
C GLY A 327 44.06 24.00 -5.12
N ASP A 328 44.46 24.26 -3.85
CA ASP A 328 45.12 23.61 -2.68
C ASP A 328 45.00 24.63 -1.48
N GLY A 329 45.07 24.22 -0.19
CA GLY A 329 45.36 25.13 0.96
C GLY A 329 44.59 25.01 2.31
N MET A 330 45.34 24.77 3.41
CA MET A 330 45.09 24.39 4.84
C MET A 330 44.95 25.59 5.88
N PRO A 331 44.95 25.46 7.25
CA PRO A 331 44.01 24.85 8.25
C PRO A 331 43.79 25.67 9.60
N VAL A 332 43.15 25.05 10.64
CA VAL A 332 43.36 25.11 12.14
C VAL A 332 42.24 25.62 13.12
N SER A 333 41.70 24.65 13.90
CA SER A 333 41.31 24.53 15.36
C SER A 333 40.45 25.58 16.11
N LYS A 334 39.69 25.32 17.21
CA LYS A 334 39.81 24.38 18.35
C LYS A 334 38.47 24.28 19.15
N ASN A 335 38.30 23.18 19.89
CA ASN A 335 37.15 22.77 20.71
C ASN A 335 36.89 23.60 21.99
N GLY A 336 35.66 23.51 22.51
CA GLY A 336 35.30 23.74 23.92
C GLY A 336 34.05 22.93 24.31
N PRO A 337 33.99 22.25 25.47
CA PRO A 337 32.83 21.47 25.91
C PRO A 337 31.91 22.31 26.82
N PRO A 338 30.60 22.00 26.92
CA PRO A 338 29.80 22.50 28.03
C PRO A 338 29.40 21.43 29.04
N ASP A 339 29.48 21.93 30.27
CA ASP A 339 29.09 21.50 31.60
C ASP A 339 27.63 21.03 31.76
N PHE A 340 27.40 20.15 32.74
CA PHE A 340 26.08 19.60 33.11
C PHE A 340 25.56 20.27 34.38
N SER A 341 24.44 20.99 34.29
CA SER A 341 23.56 21.25 35.43
C SER A 341 22.17 21.68 34.97
N ASN A 342 21.28 20.70 34.76
CA ASN A 342 19.81 20.84 34.85
C ASN A 342 19.16 19.45 34.81
N LEU A 343 18.18 19.21 35.67
CA LEU A 343 17.33 18.01 35.65
C LEU A 343 16.52 18.02 34.35
N TYR A 344 16.82 17.11 33.43
CA TYR A 344 16.20 17.06 32.12
C TYR A 344 14.91 16.24 32.16
N VAL A 345 13.82 16.77 31.58
CA VAL A 345 12.53 16.09 31.49
C VAL A 345 12.37 15.52 30.09
N ARG A 346 12.16 14.21 30.00
CA ARG A 346 12.00 13.47 28.74
C ARG A 346 10.64 13.78 28.11
N THR A 347 10.65 14.25 26.86
CA THR A 347 9.46 14.70 26.12
C THR A 347 9.44 14.24 24.66
N HIS A 348 10.57 13.87 24.07
CA HIS A 348 10.70 13.58 22.64
C HIS A 348 10.91 12.07 22.39
N PHE A 349 9.83 11.38 22.00
CA PHE A 349 9.79 9.92 21.75
C PHE A 349 9.40 9.56 20.30
N PRO A 350 10.26 9.82 19.30
CA PRO A 350 9.97 9.50 17.91
C PRO A 350 10.22 8.02 17.57
N GLU A 351 9.57 7.50 16.52
CA GLU A 351 9.89 6.17 15.95
C GLU A 351 11.09 6.22 14.99
N THR A 352 11.23 7.33 14.25
CA THR A 352 12.37 7.61 13.36
C THR A 352 13.11 8.85 13.87
N TRP A 353 14.41 8.73 14.15
CA TRP A 353 15.20 9.83 14.67
C TRP A 353 15.75 10.72 13.56
N LEU A 354 16.43 10.13 12.56
CA LEU A 354 17.04 10.88 11.45
C LEU A 354 16.61 10.28 10.11
N TRP A 355 16.16 11.15 9.21
CA TRP A 355 15.89 10.84 7.81
C TRP A 355 16.30 12.04 6.96
N ILE A 356 17.57 12.08 6.58
CA ILE A 356 18.18 13.27 5.97
C ILE A 356 19.13 12.90 4.84
N ASP A 357 19.27 13.81 3.89
CA ASP A 357 20.35 13.83 2.92
C ASP A 357 21.39 14.90 3.28
N THR A 358 22.66 14.62 3.05
CA THR A 358 23.76 15.58 3.26
C THR A 358 24.78 15.46 2.15
N LYS A 359 25.45 16.56 1.82
CA LYS A 359 26.53 16.58 0.82
C LYS A 359 27.86 16.75 1.53
N THR A 360 28.79 15.85 1.29
CA THR A 360 30.18 16.04 1.72
C THR A 360 30.76 17.28 1.04
N ARG A 361 31.50 18.11 1.79
CA ARG A 361 32.15 19.30 1.23
C ARG A 361 33.40 18.88 0.44
N SER A 362 34.41 19.74 0.36
CA SER A 362 35.73 19.43 -0.19
C SER A 362 36.53 18.39 0.62
N ASP A 363 35.96 17.85 1.70
CA ASP A 363 36.57 16.87 2.58
C ASP A 363 35.79 15.55 2.50
N THR A 364 36.50 14.43 2.62
CA THR A 364 35.95 13.07 2.65
C THR A 364 35.27 12.74 3.97
N ASP A 365 35.61 13.47 5.04
CA ASP A 365 35.03 13.30 6.37
C ASP A 365 34.01 14.41 6.67
N THR A 366 32.82 14.04 7.12
CA THR A 366 31.79 14.95 7.63
C THR A 366 31.36 14.51 9.01
N THR A 367 31.37 15.43 9.97
CA THR A 367 30.89 15.18 11.33
C THR A 367 29.61 15.98 11.56
N MET A 368 28.59 15.31 12.06
CA MET A 368 27.30 15.91 12.40
C MET A 368 27.05 15.78 13.89
N GLU A 369 26.82 16.89 14.57
CA GLU A 369 26.35 16.88 15.96
C GLU A 369 24.84 16.74 16.00
N VAL A 370 24.34 15.74 16.71
CA VAL A 370 22.92 15.46 16.85
C VAL A 370 22.57 15.24 18.33
N ILE A 371 21.35 15.56 18.70
CA ILE A 371 20.81 15.35 20.05
C ILE A 371 20.01 14.04 20.03
N VAL A 372 20.37 13.12 20.91
CA VAL A 372 19.73 11.80 21.01
C VAL A 372 18.30 11.98 21.54
N PRO A 373 17.27 11.31 20.97
CA PRO A 373 15.91 11.40 21.47
C PRO A 373 15.79 10.82 22.88
N ASP A 374 14.65 11.06 23.52
CA ASP A 374 14.46 10.72 24.92
C ASP A 374 14.04 9.25 25.15
N THR A 375 13.87 8.51 24.06
CA THR A 375 13.55 7.08 24.04
C THR A 375 14.74 6.26 24.52
N ILE A 376 14.50 5.37 25.49
CA ILE A 376 15.48 4.40 25.95
C ILE A 376 15.39 3.19 25.03
N THR A 377 16.32 3.11 24.07
CA THR A 377 16.30 2.14 22.98
C THR A 377 17.68 1.99 22.35
N SER A 378 17.82 1.10 21.38
CA SER A 378 18.96 1.06 20.48
C SER A 378 18.58 1.70 19.15
N TRP A 379 19.28 2.77 18.78
CA TRP A 379 19.12 3.44 17.49
C TRP A 379 20.02 2.78 16.46
N VAL A 380 19.45 2.38 15.32
CA VAL A 380 20.18 1.69 14.25
C VAL A 380 20.37 2.66 13.08
N ALA A 381 21.62 3.04 12.82
CA ALA A 381 21.99 3.94 11.73
C ALA A 381 22.39 3.15 10.48
N SER A 382 21.85 3.56 9.34
CA SER A 382 22.16 3.04 8.00
C SER A 382 22.37 4.21 7.04
N ALA A 383 23.24 4.04 6.05
CA ALA A 383 23.54 5.09 5.09
C ALA A 383 23.90 4.53 3.72
N PHE A 384 23.68 5.34 2.68
CA PHE A 384 24.20 5.12 1.35
C PHE A 384 24.78 6.43 0.81
N VAL A 385 25.74 6.32 -0.10
CA VAL A 385 26.46 7.45 -0.69
C VAL A 385 26.40 7.37 -2.21
N MET A 386 26.27 8.50 -2.88
CA MET A 386 26.27 8.63 -4.34
C MET A 386 27.28 9.69 -4.75
N SER A 387 28.18 9.31 -5.65
CA SER A 387 29.16 10.19 -6.28
C SER A 387 29.05 10.06 -7.80
N GLU A 388 29.33 11.14 -8.52
CA GLU A 388 29.43 11.10 -9.99
C GLU A 388 30.63 10.25 -10.45
N ASN A 389 31.70 10.19 -9.64
CA ASN A 389 32.94 9.49 -10.00
C ASN A 389 32.92 8.02 -9.58
N SER A 390 32.66 7.73 -8.30
CA SER A 390 32.68 6.35 -7.78
C SER A 390 31.30 5.67 -7.68
N GLY A 391 30.23 6.34 -8.12
CA GLY A 391 28.88 5.77 -8.14
C GLY A 391 28.27 5.58 -6.74
N LEU A 392 27.46 4.53 -6.59
CA LEU A 392 26.76 4.17 -5.35
C LEU A 392 27.68 3.42 -4.38
N GLY A 393 27.62 3.80 -3.10
CA GLY A 393 28.21 3.08 -1.99
C GLY A 393 27.16 2.82 -0.90
N VAL A 394 27.23 1.69 -0.21
CA VAL A 394 26.29 1.33 0.84
C VAL A 394 27.06 0.92 2.10
N THR A 395 26.53 1.22 3.28
CA THR A 395 27.15 0.78 4.53
C THR A 395 27.09 -0.76 4.63
N THR A 396 28.23 -1.39 4.91
CA THR A 396 28.36 -2.86 5.00
C THR A 396 27.62 -3.46 6.20
N ALA A 397 27.55 -2.73 7.32
CA ALA A 397 26.77 -3.10 8.49
C ALA A 397 26.18 -1.84 9.14
N PRO A 398 24.91 -1.87 9.57
CA PRO A 398 24.33 -0.76 10.29
C PRO A 398 25.05 -0.55 11.63
N VAL A 399 25.12 0.69 12.10
CA VAL A 399 25.81 1.05 13.34
C VAL A 399 24.80 1.37 14.42
N GLU A 400 24.91 0.70 15.56
CA GLU A 400 24.01 0.85 16.69
C GLU A 400 24.51 1.93 17.67
N LEU A 401 23.58 2.69 18.24
CA LEU A 401 23.79 3.61 19.37
C LEU A 401 22.80 3.25 20.47
N GLU A 402 23.30 2.85 21.63
CA GLU A 402 22.46 2.50 22.77
C GLU A 402 22.15 3.76 23.60
N ALA A 403 20.91 4.21 23.55
CA ALA A 403 20.40 5.27 24.42
C ALA A 403 19.85 4.63 25.70
N PHE A 404 20.63 4.66 26.78
CA PHE A 404 20.30 3.97 28.02
C PHE A 404 20.58 4.80 29.25
N GLN A 405 19.67 4.71 30.23
CA GLN A 405 19.82 5.28 31.55
C GLN A 405 19.63 4.16 32.58
N PRO A 406 20.53 3.98 33.57
CA PRO A 406 20.42 2.90 34.55
C PRO A 406 19.18 2.98 35.44
N PHE A 407 18.60 4.18 35.61
CA PHE A 407 17.41 4.40 36.40
C PHE A 407 16.42 5.23 35.58
N PHE A 408 15.25 4.68 35.27
CA PHE A 408 14.25 5.39 34.47
C PHE A 408 12.82 4.93 34.77
N ILE A 409 11.86 5.75 34.37
CA ILE A 409 10.43 5.46 34.44
C ILE A 409 9.82 5.29 33.04
N PHE A 410 8.81 4.44 32.95
CA PHE A 410 8.01 4.21 31.76
C PHE A 410 6.53 4.32 32.12
N LEU A 411 5.76 5.10 31.36
CA LEU A 411 4.33 5.27 31.57
C LEU A 411 3.56 4.32 30.67
N ASN A 412 2.78 3.43 31.26
CA ASN A 412 1.83 2.60 30.52
C ASN A 412 0.52 3.40 30.35
N LEU A 413 0.31 3.95 29.16
CA LEU A 413 -0.81 4.83 28.84
C LEU A 413 -1.67 4.26 27.71
N PRO A 414 -3.01 4.30 27.84
CA PRO A 414 -3.89 3.96 26.73
C PRO A 414 -3.79 5.00 25.60
N TYR A 415 -4.00 4.57 24.36
CA TYR A 415 -4.01 5.46 23.18
C TYR A 415 -5.05 6.59 23.32
N SER A 416 -6.27 6.25 23.76
CA SER A 416 -7.33 7.23 24.03
C SER A 416 -8.24 6.79 25.17
N VAL A 417 -8.84 7.76 25.86
CA VAL A 417 -9.86 7.58 26.90
C VAL A 417 -11.05 8.51 26.64
N ILE A 418 -12.23 8.20 27.17
CA ILE A 418 -13.41 9.07 27.05
C ILE A 418 -13.50 9.96 28.30
N ARG A 419 -13.92 11.21 28.13
CA ARG A 419 -14.10 12.15 29.25
C ARG A 419 -15.10 11.60 30.27
N GLY A 420 -14.69 11.60 31.54
CA GLY A 420 -15.49 11.07 32.65
C GLY A 420 -15.10 9.66 33.09
N GLU A 421 -14.44 8.88 32.22
CA GLU A 421 -13.83 7.59 32.58
C GLU A 421 -12.66 7.78 33.55
N GLN A 422 -12.27 6.71 34.22
CA GLN A 422 -11.17 6.70 35.17
C GLN A 422 -10.19 5.63 34.74
N PHE A 423 -8.92 5.94 34.55
CA PHE A 423 -7.93 4.94 34.18
C PHE A 423 -6.80 4.91 35.20
N ILE A 424 -6.20 3.72 35.38
CA ILE A 424 -5.02 3.57 36.24
C ILE A 424 -3.78 3.82 35.40
N LEU A 425 -3.09 4.92 35.68
CA LEU A 425 -1.74 5.17 35.18
C LEU A 425 -0.76 4.25 35.91
N GLU A 426 -0.20 3.29 35.19
CA GLU A 426 0.87 2.43 35.70
C GLU A 426 2.23 3.05 35.34
N VAL A 427 2.96 3.48 36.36
CA VAL A 427 4.32 4.00 36.27
C VAL A 427 5.28 2.87 36.59
N ASN A 428 5.94 2.34 35.57
CA ASN A 428 6.95 1.29 35.71
C ASN A 428 8.30 1.95 35.98
N ILE A 429 8.91 1.65 37.12
CA ILE A 429 10.21 2.16 37.55
C ILE A 429 11.21 1.02 37.38
N PHE A 430 12.29 1.27 36.64
CA PHE A 430 13.36 0.30 36.43
C PHE A 430 14.63 0.76 37.12
N ASN A 431 15.20 -0.09 37.96
CA ASN A 431 16.45 0.16 38.68
C ASN A 431 17.53 -0.84 38.26
N TYR A 432 18.35 -0.48 37.27
CA TYR A 432 19.53 -1.23 36.87
C TYR A 432 20.80 -0.82 37.65
N LEU A 433 20.66 -0.13 38.79
CA LEU A 433 21.78 0.12 39.71
C LEU A 433 22.06 -1.14 40.53
N LYS A 434 23.30 -1.25 41.03
CA LYS A 434 23.75 -2.37 41.89
C LYS A 434 23.22 -2.32 43.33
N GLU A 435 22.51 -1.25 43.67
CA GLU A 435 22.00 -0.98 45.01
C GLU A 435 20.48 -0.77 44.94
N GLU A 436 19.80 -1.14 46.02
CA GLU A 436 18.38 -0.85 46.20
C GLU A 436 18.18 0.67 46.35
N ALA A 437 17.17 1.20 45.66
CA ALA A 437 16.88 2.63 45.66
C ALA A 437 15.50 2.91 46.29
N GLU A 438 15.47 3.78 47.29
CA GLU A 438 14.21 4.39 47.74
C GLU A 438 13.83 5.52 46.79
N VAL A 439 12.71 5.34 46.09
CA VAL A 439 12.24 6.22 45.03
C VAL A 439 10.94 6.90 45.45
N THR A 440 10.90 8.21 45.40
CA THR A 440 9.66 9.01 45.50
C THR A 440 9.18 9.38 44.10
N VAL A 441 8.02 8.87 43.72
CA VAL A 441 7.33 9.17 42.46
C VAL A 441 6.33 10.28 42.70
N ILE A 442 6.38 11.33 41.87
CA ILE A 442 5.58 12.54 41.94
C ILE A 442 4.83 12.68 40.61
N LEU A 443 3.50 12.74 40.66
CA LEU A 443 2.64 13.09 39.54
C LEU A 443 2.37 14.60 39.57
N ASP A 444 2.78 15.32 38.52
CA ASP A 444 2.57 16.76 38.43
C ASP A 444 1.13 17.04 38.03
N MET A 445 0.35 17.58 38.98
CA MET A 445 -1.06 17.90 38.79
C MET A 445 -1.25 19.11 37.87
N ASN A 446 -2.28 19.06 37.02
CA ASN A 446 -2.72 20.18 36.20
C ASN A 446 -4.26 20.28 36.20
N ASP A 447 -4.82 21.34 35.62
CA ASP A 447 -6.28 21.56 35.56
C ASP A 447 -7.02 20.60 34.60
N ALA A 448 -6.28 19.74 33.87
CA ALA A 448 -6.85 18.86 32.86
C ALA A 448 -7.29 17.50 33.43
N PHE A 449 -6.80 17.07 34.59
CA PHE A 449 -7.19 15.81 35.23
C PHE A 449 -7.21 15.89 36.77
N GLU A 450 -7.84 14.91 37.42
CA GLU A 450 -7.83 14.74 38.88
C GLU A 450 -7.43 13.31 39.31
N ILE A 451 -6.85 13.16 40.50
CA ILE A 451 -6.55 11.86 41.11
C ILE A 451 -7.72 11.44 42.01
N ILE A 452 -8.09 10.16 41.97
CA ILE A 452 -9.18 9.62 42.81
C ILE A 452 -8.59 8.90 44.04
N LEU A 453 -8.95 9.35 45.23
CA LEU A 453 -8.48 8.77 46.50
C LEU A 453 -9.11 7.40 46.76
N THR A 454 -8.31 6.41 47.14
CA THR A 454 -8.78 5.06 47.52
C THR A 454 -8.56 4.69 49.00
N SER A 455 -8.09 5.60 49.87
CA SER A 455 -7.91 5.29 51.30
C SER A 455 -8.10 6.48 52.24
N ASN A 456 -8.77 6.22 53.38
CA ASN A 456 -8.95 7.10 54.54
C ASN A 456 -7.65 7.28 55.35
N GLU A 457 -6.52 7.61 54.71
CA GLU A 457 -5.27 7.90 55.41
C GLU A 457 -4.92 9.39 55.30
N ILE A 458 -5.02 10.08 56.44
CA ILE A 458 -5.06 11.54 56.57
C ILE A 458 -3.68 12.23 56.34
N ASN A 459 -2.62 11.51 55.95
CA ASN A 459 -1.25 12.05 55.93
C ASN A 459 -0.34 11.66 54.73
N ALA A 460 -0.86 11.10 53.63
CA ALA A 460 -0.07 10.91 52.40
C ALA A 460 -0.24 12.13 51.47
N THR A 461 0.86 12.71 50.98
CA THR A 461 0.79 13.78 49.97
C THR A 461 0.21 13.19 48.68
N GLU A 462 -0.98 13.67 48.29
CA GLU A 462 -1.94 13.08 47.33
C GLU A 462 -1.38 12.71 45.94
N ASN A 463 -0.25 13.29 45.54
CA ASN A 463 0.38 13.10 44.25
C ASN A 463 1.79 12.49 44.34
N GLN A 464 2.20 12.02 45.54
CA GLN A 464 3.52 11.44 45.77
C GLN A 464 3.42 10.06 46.42
N GLN A 465 4.19 9.10 45.91
CA GLN A 465 4.31 7.77 46.51
C GLN A 465 5.77 7.37 46.61
N SER A 466 6.21 6.96 47.79
CA SER A 466 7.57 6.45 48.04
C SER A 466 7.56 4.92 48.04
N ILE A 467 8.44 4.32 47.24
CA ILE A 467 8.58 2.87 47.09
C ILE A 467 10.06 2.48 47.03
N SER A 468 10.41 1.36 47.66
CA SER A 468 11.76 0.79 47.53
C SER A 468 11.84 -0.14 46.33
N VAL A 469 12.75 0.11 45.39
CA VAL A 469 12.96 -0.67 44.17
C VAL A 469 14.28 -1.46 44.28
N PRO A 470 14.23 -2.81 44.25
CA PRO A 470 15.43 -3.63 44.36
C PRO A 470 16.46 -3.35 43.25
N SER A 471 17.69 -3.81 43.49
CA SER A 471 18.76 -3.75 42.48
C SER A 471 18.47 -4.71 41.32
N GLU A 472 18.74 -4.25 40.10
CA GLU A 472 18.54 -4.99 38.83
C GLU A 472 17.09 -5.50 38.63
N ASP A 473 16.11 -4.77 39.17
CA ASP A 473 14.69 -5.11 39.13
C ASP A 473 13.81 -3.88 38.84
N GLY A 474 12.50 -4.10 38.66
CA GLY A 474 11.52 -3.06 38.45
C GLY A 474 10.32 -3.14 39.40
N LYS A 475 9.67 -2.00 39.63
CA LYS A 475 8.39 -1.94 40.35
C LYS A 475 7.41 -0.99 39.69
N THR A 476 6.13 -1.29 39.84
CA THR A 476 5.05 -0.49 39.28
C THR A 476 4.33 0.29 40.37
N VAL A 477 4.11 1.58 40.13
CA VAL A 477 3.29 2.47 40.96
C VAL A 477 2.03 2.84 40.19
N GLN A 478 0.90 2.95 40.89
CA GLN A 478 -0.41 3.15 40.26
C GLN A 478 -1.04 4.48 40.70
N PHE A 479 -1.44 5.29 39.73
CA PHE A 479 -2.21 6.53 39.95
C PHE A 479 -3.57 6.45 39.24
N PRO A 480 -4.70 6.42 39.96
CA PRO A 480 -6.01 6.49 39.34
C PRO A 480 -6.31 7.93 38.88
N ILE A 481 -6.40 8.14 37.56
CA ILE A 481 -6.58 9.45 36.93
C ILE A 481 -7.96 9.54 36.28
N LYS A 482 -8.60 10.70 36.43
CA LYS A 482 -9.84 11.07 35.74
C LYS A 482 -9.65 12.35 34.90
N PRO A 483 -9.73 12.29 33.57
CA PRO A 483 -9.62 13.47 32.71
C PRO A 483 -10.87 14.35 32.76
N LYS A 484 -10.67 15.67 32.69
CA LYS A 484 -11.71 16.71 32.69
C LYS A 484 -11.83 17.43 31.35
N GLN A 485 -10.72 17.61 30.65
CA GLN A 485 -10.65 18.35 29.38
C GLN A 485 -10.62 17.40 28.18
N LEU A 486 -11.11 17.86 27.04
CA LEU A 486 -11.08 17.13 25.78
C LEU A 486 -9.77 17.44 25.01
N GLY A 487 -9.32 16.50 24.18
CA GLY A 487 -8.09 16.64 23.39
C GLY A 487 -6.88 16.00 24.05
N GLU A 488 -5.67 16.39 23.62
CA GLU A 488 -4.43 15.83 24.15
C GLU A 488 -4.06 16.42 25.52
N ILE A 489 -4.04 15.59 26.56
CA ILE A 489 -3.65 15.99 27.91
C ILE A 489 -2.22 15.54 28.20
N PRO A 490 -1.31 16.45 28.61
CA PRO A 490 0.03 16.08 29.04
C PRO A 490 0.00 15.51 30.47
N ILE A 491 0.64 14.35 30.65
CA ILE A 491 0.85 13.67 31.93
C ILE A 491 2.35 13.72 32.22
N LYS A 492 2.73 14.42 33.28
CA LYS A 492 4.12 14.54 33.72
C LYS A 492 4.34 13.78 35.03
N VAL A 493 5.29 12.85 35.01
CA VAL A 493 5.68 12.06 36.19
C VAL A 493 7.17 12.25 36.44
N THR A 494 7.54 12.41 37.69
CA THR A 494 8.92 12.58 38.16
C THR A 494 9.23 11.53 39.21
N ALA A 495 10.29 10.76 39.05
CA ALA A 495 10.78 9.81 40.06
C ALA A 495 12.14 10.28 40.59
N ILE A 496 12.27 10.40 41.91
CA ILE A 496 13.46 10.93 42.57
C ILE A 496 13.93 9.93 43.63
N SER A 497 15.20 9.55 43.58
CA SER A 497 15.90 8.83 44.65
C SER A 497 17.14 9.60 45.08
N SER A 498 17.81 9.15 46.14
CA SER A 498 19.08 9.73 46.59
C SER A 498 20.21 9.58 45.57
N ALA A 499 20.16 8.55 44.72
CA ALA A 499 21.22 8.21 43.77
C ALA A 499 20.91 8.63 42.32
N ALA A 500 19.63 8.69 41.93
CA ALA A 500 19.20 8.97 40.57
C ALA A 500 17.79 9.57 40.52
N SER A 501 17.48 10.23 39.41
CA SER A 501 16.16 10.82 39.16
C SER A 501 15.83 10.77 37.68
N ASP A 502 14.55 10.63 37.35
CA ASP A 502 14.06 10.66 35.97
C ASP A 502 12.68 11.34 35.93
N ALA A 503 12.36 11.99 34.81
CA ALA A 503 11.06 12.64 34.60
C ALA A 503 10.62 12.47 33.15
N THR A 504 9.33 12.19 32.93
CA THR A 504 8.77 11.96 31.60
C THR A 504 7.44 12.68 31.44
N ILE A 505 7.20 13.24 30.24
CA ILE A 505 5.92 13.80 29.83
C ILE A 505 5.42 13.03 28.61
N GLN A 506 4.24 12.44 28.72
CA GLN A 506 3.53 11.83 27.59
C GLN A 506 2.13 12.39 27.49
N LYS A 507 1.52 12.32 26.30
CA LYS A 507 0.18 12.85 26.06
C LYS A 507 -0.83 11.72 25.91
N VAL A 508 -2.03 11.91 26.44
CA VAL A 508 -3.17 11.00 26.27
C VAL A 508 -4.29 11.74 25.54
N LEU A 509 -4.89 11.10 24.54
CA LEU A 509 -6.02 11.66 23.81
C LEU A 509 -7.33 11.41 24.57
N VAL A 510 -8.03 12.49 24.96
CA VAL A 510 -9.35 12.41 25.58
C VAL A 510 -10.44 12.74 24.57
N LYS A 511 -11.28 11.75 24.27
CA LYS A 511 -12.43 11.85 23.36
C LYS A 511 -13.67 12.31 24.12
N ALA A 512 -14.57 12.99 23.40
CA ALA A 512 -15.88 13.35 23.94
C ALA A 512 -16.75 12.10 24.06
N GLU A 513 -17.60 12.06 25.09
CA GLU A 513 -18.63 11.05 25.23
C GLU A 513 -19.71 11.16 24.12
N GLY A 514 -20.55 10.15 23.95
CA GLY A 514 -21.63 10.17 22.95
C GLY A 514 -21.16 9.95 21.51
N LEU A 515 -22.08 10.12 20.55
CA LEU A 515 -21.84 9.83 19.13
C LEU A 515 -21.46 11.10 18.36
N GLU A 516 -20.35 11.07 17.63
CA GLU A 516 -19.94 12.17 16.75
C GLU A 516 -20.90 12.28 15.55
N GLN A 517 -21.40 13.48 15.32
CA GLN A 517 -22.27 13.88 14.22
C GLN A 517 -21.56 14.95 13.40
N THR A 518 -21.72 14.89 12.08
CA THR A 518 -21.16 15.89 11.16
C THR A 518 -22.25 16.51 10.31
N TYR A 519 -22.32 17.84 10.33
CA TYR A 519 -23.14 18.65 9.45
C TYR A 519 -22.24 19.44 8.50
N SER A 520 -22.59 19.48 7.23
CA SER A 520 -21.86 20.28 6.24
C SER A 520 -22.83 21.01 5.32
N GLN A 521 -22.54 22.28 5.04
CA GLN A 521 -23.32 23.08 4.12
C GLN A 521 -22.40 23.84 3.17
N THR A 522 -22.59 23.61 1.87
CA THR A 522 -21.76 24.19 0.83
C THR A 522 -22.53 25.25 0.03
N VAL A 523 -21.87 26.37 -0.23
CA VAL A 523 -22.37 27.49 -1.04
C VAL A 523 -21.41 27.75 -2.17
N LEU A 524 -21.96 27.93 -3.37
CA LEU A 524 -21.21 28.40 -4.52
C LEU A 524 -21.37 29.92 -4.64
N LEU A 525 -20.26 30.63 -4.56
CA LEU A 525 -20.16 32.07 -4.73
C LEU A 525 -19.72 32.32 -6.18
N ASP A 526 -20.65 32.73 -7.03
CA ASP A 526 -20.42 32.91 -8.46
C ASP A 526 -20.52 34.40 -8.83
N LEU A 527 -19.38 35.00 -9.18
CA LEU A 527 -19.25 36.37 -9.67
C LEU A 527 -18.92 36.39 -11.17
N THR A 528 -19.25 35.32 -11.91
CA THR A 528 -19.05 35.25 -13.36
C THR A 528 -20.23 35.88 -14.13
N GLY A 529 -19.94 36.72 -15.12
CA GLY A 529 -20.92 37.41 -15.97
C GLY A 529 -21.31 38.82 -15.49
N ASN A 530 -22.32 39.45 -16.14
CA ASN A 530 -22.79 40.82 -15.85
C ASN A 530 -23.68 40.93 -14.57
N LYS A 531 -23.50 40.03 -13.60
CA LYS A 531 -24.22 39.98 -12.31
C LYS A 531 -23.40 40.72 -11.23
N PRO A 532 -23.99 41.11 -10.07
CA PRO A 532 -23.40 42.13 -9.20
C PRO A 532 -21.97 41.80 -8.75
N GLN A 533 -21.13 42.83 -8.62
CA GLN A 533 -19.73 42.76 -8.15
C GLN A 533 -19.59 42.20 -6.73
N ALA A 534 -20.70 41.98 -6.02
CA ALA A 534 -20.76 41.40 -4.69
C ALA A 534 -21.95 40.42 -4.56
N VAL A 535 -21.72 39.27 -3.93
CA VAL A 535 -22.75 38.28 -3.55
C VAL A 535 -22.65 38.02 -2.05
N SER A 536 -23.80 37.99 -1.36
CA SER A 536 -23.87 37.67 0.07
C SER A 536 -24.87 36.56 0.33
N LYS A 537 -24.51 35.62 1.22
CA LYS A 537 -25.31 34.46 1.64
C LYS A 537 -25.19 34.26 3.15
N THR A 538 -26.28 33.80 3.76
CA THR A 538 -26.34 33.51 5.20
C THR A 538 -26.59 32.02 5.40
N LEU A 539 -25.85 31.42 6.33
CA LEU A 539 -25.90 30.02 6.71
C LEU A 539 -26.23 29.95 8.20
N ASP A 540 -27.28 29.22 8.54
CA ASP A 540 -27.76 29.11 9.92
C ASP A 540 -27.70 27.66 10.37
N PHE A 541 -27.06 27.42 11.51
CA PHE A 541 -27.02 26.13 12.17
C PHE A 541 -27.37 26.28 13.66
N THR A 542 -28.18 25.36 14.17
CA THR A 542 -28.56 25.32 15.59
C THR A 542 -28.16 23.97 16.17
N PHE A 543 -27.32 23.99 17.19
CA PHE A 543 -26.95 22.79 17.94
C PHE A 543 -28.19 22.15 18.58
N PRO A 544 -28.37 20.83 18.45
CA PRO A 544 -29.38 20.07 19.19
C PRO A 544 -29.26 20.24 20.71
N SER A 545 -30.32 19.97 21.46
CA SER A 545 -30.34 20.13 22.93
C SER A 545 -29.55 19.05 23.69
N ASP A 546 -29.26 17.93 23.05
CA ASP A 546 -28.56 16.75 23.56
C ASP A 546 -27.05 16.76 23.26
N VAL A 547 -26.52 17.89 22.79
CA VAL A 547 -25.09 18.05 22.48
C VAL A 547 -24.22 17.98 23.72
N VAL A 548 -23.11 17.26 23.58
CA VAL A 548 -22.07 17.10 24.60
C VAL A 548 -21.26 18.38 24.68
N SER A 549 -21.30 19.05 25.83
CA SER A 549 -20.60 20.33 26.01
C SER A 549 -19.09 20.21 25.78
N GLY A 550 -18.54 21.08 24.94
CA GLY A 550 -17.14 21.13 24.55
C GLY A 550 -16.77 20.22 23.37
N SER A 551 -17.71 19.44 22.83
CA SER A 551 -17.51 18.62 21.62
C SER A 551 -17.68 19.42 20.33
N GLU A 552 -18.23 20.63 20.41
CA GLU A 552 -18.60 21.45 19.28
C GLU A 552 -17.36 22.01 18.57
N ARG A 553 -17.20 21.64 17.29
CA ARG A 553 -16.16 22.14 16.40
C ARG A 553 -16.81 22.74 15.17
N VAL A 554 -16.55 24.03 14.91
CA VAL A 554 -17.05 24.73 13.72
C VAL A 554 -15.87 25.17 12.87
N GLN A 555 -15.90 24.78 11.60
CA GLN A 555 -14.86 25.11 10.63
C GLN A 555 -15.50 25.68 9.37
N VAL A 556 -14.91 26.74 8.83
CA VAL A 556 -15.27 27.29 7.53
C VAL A 556 -14.13 27.12 6.57
N THR A 557 -14.46 26.81 5.32
CA THR A 557 -13.47 26.63 4.25
C THR A 557 -13.85 27.41 3.01
N ALA A 558 -12.84 27.89 2.28
CA ALA A 558 -13.01 28.63 1.03
C ALA A 558 -11.97 28.18 0.00
N VAL A 559 -12.40 27.98 -1.26
CA VAL A 559 -11.51 27.59 -2.36
C VAL A 559 -12.01 28.11 -3.70
N GLY A 560 -11.11 28.54 -4.58
CA GLY A 560 -11.41 29.14 -5.88
C GLY A 560 -11.59 28.14 -7.03
N ASP A 561 -11.84 26.87 -6.71
CA ASP A 561 -12.00 25.80 -7.69
C ASP A 561 -13.17 24.88 -7.35
N LEU A 562 -13.86 24.41 -8.40
CA LEU A 562 -15.06 23.60 -8.24
C LEU A 562 -14.73 22.25 -7.61
N LEU A 563 -13.59 21.65 -7.94
CA LEU A 563 -13.10 20.41 -7.35
C LEU A 563 -12.11 20.65 -6.19
N GLY A 564 -11.90 21.90 -5.80
CA GLY A 564 -11.01 22.30 -4.70
C GLY A 564 -11.21 21.52 -3.39
N PRO A 565 -12.44 21.33 -2.89
CA PRO A 565 -12.68 20.52 -1.68
C PRO A 565 -12.28 19.06 -1.87
N SER A 566 -12.48 18.50 -3.07
CA SER A 566 -12.11 17.12 -3.42
C SER A 566 -10.59 16.95 -3.62
N ILE A 567 -9.88 18.01 -4.05
CA ILE A 567 -8.42 18.02 -4.23
C ILE A 567 -7.67 18.21 -2.90
N ASN A 568 -8.26 18.86 -1.91
CA ASN A 568 -7.66 18.96 -0.57
C ASN A 568 -8.08 17.78 0.33
N GLY A 569 -9.29 17.26 0.14
CA GLY A 569 -9.73 15.95 0.65
C GLY A 569 -9.10 14.75 -0.08
N LEU A 570 -8.05 14.98 -0.89
CA LEU A 570 -7.47 13.96 -1.75
C LEU A 570 -6.88 12.79 -0.97
N SER A 571 -6.38 12.98 0.26
CA SER A 571 -5.98 11.85 1.11
C SER A 571 -7.14 10.89 1.42
N SER A 572 -8.37 11.40 1.45
CA SER A 572 -9.59 10.62 1.69
C SER A 572 -10.22 10.04 0.42
N LEU A 573 -9.93 10.62 -0.76
CA LEU A 573 -10.45 10.17 -2.07
C LEU A 573 -9.42 9.36 -2.89
N ILE A 574 -8.14 9.73 -2.85
CA ILE A 574 -6.98 8.92 -3.27
C ILE A 574 -6.64 7.99 -2.12
N LYS A 575 -7.43 6.93 -2.01
CA LYS A 575 -7.17 5.81 -1.13
C LYS A 575 -6.47 4.70 -1.92
N MET A 576 -5.63 3.94 -1.21
CA MET A 576 -5.09 2.71 -1.76
C MET A 576 -6.27 1.75 -1.98
N PRO A 577 -6.44 1.16 -3.18
CA PRO A 577 -7.48 0.18 -3.40
C PRO A 577 -7.32 -1.06 -2.51
N TYR A 578 -8.39 -1.42 -1.80
CA TYR A 578 -8.46 -2.58 -0.92
C TYR A 578 -9.85 -3.22 -1.00
N GLY A 579 -9.97 -4.43 -0.42
CA GLY A 579 -11.24 -5.14 -0.37
C GLY A 579 -11.42 -6.17 -1.47
N CYS A 580 -12.69 -6.54 -1.71
CA CYS A 580 -13.16 -7.37 -2.82
C CYS A 580 -13.13 -6.60 -4.15
N GLY A 581 -13.36 -7.25 -5.30
CA GLY A 581 -13.25 -6.62 -6.63
C GLY A 581 -14.07 -5.33 -6.77
N GLU A 582 -15.32 -5.35 -6.28
CA GLU A 582 -16.19 -4.17 -6.33
C GLU A 582 -15.65 -3.00 -5.47
N GLN A 583 -15.14 -3.27 -4.25
CA GLN A 583 -14.52 -2.26 -3.37
C GLN A 583 -13.16 -1.73 -3.86
N ASN A 584 -12.39 -2.60 -4.50
CA ASN A 584 -11.13 -2.23 -5.09
C ASN A 584 -11.37 -1.21 -6.21
N MET A 585 -12.35 -1.45 -7.07
CA MET A 585 -12.73 -0.52 -8.15
C MET A 585 -13.32 0.81 -7.65
N ILE A 586 -14.06 0.77 -6.55
CA ILE A 586 -14.56 1.93 -5.81
C ILE A 586 -13.44 2.91 -5.44
N ASN A 587 -12.30 2.39 -4.98
CA ASN A 587 -11.13 3.21 -4.64
C ASN A 587 -10.27 3.51 -5.87
N PHE A 588 -10.28 2.65 -6.89
CA PHE A 588 -9.52 2.84 -8.13
C PHE A 588 -10.06 4.00 -8.97
N ALA A 589 -11.38 4.08 -9.17
CA ALA A 589 -11.99 5.02 -10.11
C ALA A 589 -11.76 6.52 -9.77
N PRO A 590 -11.86 6.98 -8.50
CA PRO A 590 -11.55 8.36 -8.14
C PRO A 590 -10.12 8.78 -8.51
N ASN A 591 -9.14 7.88 -8.37
CA ASN A 591 -7.74 8.16 -8.76
C ASN A 591 -7.64 8.55 -10.25
N VAL A 592 -8.40 7.87 -11.11
CA VAL A 592 -8.42 8.14 -12.55
C VAL A 592 -9.03 9.51 -12.83
N TYR A 593 -10.22 9.80 -12.30
CA TYR A 593 -10.94 11.04 -12.62
C TYR A 593 -10.26 12.29 -12.05
N VAL A 594 -9.68 12.20 -10.85
CA VAL A 594 -8.88 13.30 -10.27
C VAL A 594 -7.66 13.57 -11.16
N LEU A 595 -6.93 12.53 -11.60
CA LEU A 595 -5.79 12.73 -12.50
C LEU A 595 -6.21 13.28 -13.86
N GLN A 596 -7.31 12.80 -14.45
CA GLN A 596 -7.84 13.36 -15.70
C GLN A 596 -8.18 14.84 -15.56
N TYR A 597 -8.82 15.22 -14.46
CA TYR A 597 -9.12 16.60 -14.16
C TYR A 597 -7.85 17.44 -14.07
N LEU A 598 -6.95 17.09 -13.15
CA LEU A 598 -5.71 17.83 -12.90
C LEU A 598 -4.81 17.90 -14.13
N THR A 599 -4.80 16.86 -14.98
CA THR A 599 -4.05 16.85 -16.24
C THR A 599 -4.65 17.85 -17.23
N LYS A 600 -5.98 17.82 -17.43
CA LYS A 600 -6.67 18.70 -18.36
C LYS A 600 -6.63 20.16 -17.93
N THR A 601 -6.72 20.43 -16.64
CA THR A 601 -6.65 21.78 -16.09
C THR A 601 -5.21 22.29 -15.90
N ARG A 602 -4.20 21.49 -16.28
CA ARG A 602 -2.75 21.76 -16.20
C ARG A 602 -2.27 22.04 -14.77
N GLN A 603 -2.79 21.29 -13.81
CA GLN A 603 -2.60 21.46 -12.36
C GLN A 603 -2.01 20.22 -11.68
N LEU A 604 -1.59 19.22 -12.45
CA LEU A 604 -1.06 17.97 -11.91
C LEU A 604 0.36 18.18 -11.35
N ARG A 605 0.49 18.08 -10.02
CA ARG A 605 1.78 18.02 -9.33
C ARG A 605 2.36 16.60 -9.40
N GLU A 606 3.69 16.47 -9.46
CA GLU A 606 4.36 15.17 -9.63
C GLU A 606 4.23 14.27 -8.38
N ASP A 607 4.10 14.84 -7.19
CA ASP A 607 3.83 14.11 -5.94
C ASP A 607 2.46 13.43 -5.96
N ILE A 608 1.41 14.17 -6.37
CA ILE A 608 0.05 13.62 -6.53
C ILE A 608 0.04 12.57 -7.63
N LYS A 609 0.68 12.86 -8.77
CA LYS A 609 0.76 11.95 -9.91
C LYS A 609 1.43 10.63 -9.55
N SER A 610 2.61 10.68 -8.95
CA SER A 610 3.36 9.48 -8.56
C SER A 610 2.57 8.62 -7.56
N LYS A 611 1.93 9.25 -6.57
CA LYS A 611 1.07 8.56 -5.59
C LYS A 611 -0.15 7.91 -6.25
N ALA A 612 -0.90 8.67 -7.05
CA ALA A 612 -2.09 8.18 -7.75
C ALA A 612 -1.76 7.06 -8.75
N VAL A 613 -0.66 7.20 -9.52
CA VAL A 613 -0.17 6.17 -10.44
C VAL A 613 0.26 4.90 -9.69
N SER A 614 0.95 5.05 -8.55
CA SER A 614 1.29 3.92 -7.69
C SER A 614 0.04 3.20 -7.18
N PHE A 615 -0.98 3.94 -6.72
CA PHE A 615 -2.24 3.36 -6.26
C PHE A 615 -3.05 2.70 -7.38
N MET A 616 -3.09 3.30 -8.57
CA MET A 616 -3.72 2.68 -9.74
C MET A 616 -2.99 1.39 -10.15
N ARG A 617 -1.65 1.36 -10.16
CA ARG A 617 -0.91 0.12 -10.47
C ARG A 617 -1.20 -1.00 -9.46
N LYS A 618 -1.20 -0.68 -8.17
CA LYS A 618 -1.55 -1.64 -7.11
C LYS A 618 -3.01 -2.10 -7.22
N GLY A 619 -3.93 -1.17 -7.47
CA GLY A 619 -5.35 -1.47 -7.65
C GLY A 619 -5.60 -2.33 -8.89
N TYR A 620 -4.93 -2.06 -10.00
CA TYR A 620 -4.97 -2.89 -11.21
C TYR A 620 -4.49 -4.31 -10.93
N GLN A 621 -3.30 -4.48 -10.36
CA GLN A 621 -2.77 -5.80 -10.00
C GLN A 621 -3.68 -6.57 -9.04
N ARG A 622 -4.29 -5.86 -8.08
CA ARG A 622 -5.23 -6.45 -7.14
C ARG A 622 -6.54 -6.85 -7.81
N GLU A 623 -7.05 -6.04 -8.74
CA GLU A 623 -8.29 -6.34 -9.46
C GLU A 623 -8.15 -7.63 -10.30
N LEU A 624 -6.96 -7.87 -10.87
CA LEU A 624 -6.69 -9.10 -11.62
C LEU A 624 -6.84 -10.38 -10.77
N LEU A 625 -6.73 -10.29 -9.44
CA LEU A 625 -7.02 -11.44 -8.55
C LEU A 625 -8.50 -11.83 -8.55
N PHE A 626 -9.37 -10.89 -8.93
CA PHE A 626 -10.82 -11.08 -9.03
C PHE A 626 -11.27 -11.35 -10.48
N GLN A 627 -10.33 -11.44 -11.42
CA GLN A 627 -10.60 -11.94 -12.76
C GLN A 627 -10.72 -13.46 -12.73
N ARG A 628 -11.77 -13.98 -13.36
CA ARG A 628 -12.07 -15.40 -13.49
C ARG A 628 -11.43 -15.97 -14.74
N ASP A 629 -11.35 -17.30 -14.81
CA ASP A 629 -10.71 -18.03 -15.92
C ASP A 629 -11.41 -17.79 -17.28
N ASP A 630 -12.68 -17.38 -17.27
CA ASP A 630 -13.47 -17.05 -18.46
C ASP A 630 -13.31 -15.58 -18.91
N GLY A 631 -12.47 -14.81 -18.22
CA GLY A 631 -12.19 -13.40 -18.49
C GLY A 631 -13.13 -12.41 -17.80
N SER A 632 -14.15 -12.89 -17.07
CA SER A 632 -15.09 -12.05 -16.33
C SER A 632 -14.56 -11.62 -14.96
N PHE A 633 -15.12 -10.56 -14.39
CA PHE A 633 -14.84 -10.13 -13.02
C PHE A 633 -16.02 -10.44 -12.10
N SER A 634 -15.73 -10.84 -10.87
CA SER A 634 -16.71 -10.98 -9.78
C SER A 634 -16.14 -10.43 -8.48
N ALA A 635 -16.96 -10.29 -7.43
CA ALA A 635 -16.49 -9.71 -6.17
C ALA A 635 -15.37 -10.55 -5.52
N PHE A 636 -15.43 -11.87 -5.63
CA PHE A 636 -14.46 -12.81 -5.04
C PHE A 636 -13.76 -13.71 -6.09
N GLY A 637 -13.74 -13.30 -7.36
CA GLY A 637 -13.08 -14.04 -8.44
C GLY A 637 -13.61 -15.46 -8.62
N ASN A 638 -12.72 -16.44 -8.69
CA ASN A 638 -13.07 -17.84 -8.92
C ASN A 638 -13.83 -18.51 -7.75
N GLU A 639 -13.94 -17.86 -6.59
CA GLU A 639 -14.77 -18.35 -5.46
C GLU A 639 -16.27 -18.21 -5.75
N ASP A 640 -16.66 -17.24 -6.58
CA ASP A 640 -18.06 -17.05 -6.96
C ASP A 640 -18.50 -18.12 -7.99
N PRO A 641 -19.80 -18.45 -8.08
CA PRO A 641 -20.29 -19.40 -9.08
C PRO A 641 -20.26 -18.84 -10.51
N SER A 642 -20.36 -17.52 -10.68
CA SER A 642 -20.40 -16.84 -11.99
C SER A 642 -19.81 -15.43 -11.90
N GLY A 643 -19.26 -14.95 -13.02
CA GLY A 643 -18.87 -13.55 -13.22
C GLY A 643 -20.07 -12.61 -13.28
N SER A 644 -19.83 -11.33 -12.99
CA SER A 644 -20.83 -10.26 -13.04
C SER A 644 -20.67 -9.41 -14.30
N THR A 645 -21.72 -9.29 -15.12
CA THR A 645 -21.71 -8.43 -16.32
C THR A 645 -21.60 -6.95 -15.97
N TRP A 646 -22.24 -6.52 -14.88
CA TRP A 646 -22.17 -5.16 -14.39
C TRP A 646 -20.76 -4.81 -13.90
N LEU A 647 -20.16 -5.65 -13.05
CA LEU A 647 -18.80 -5.41 -12.52
C LEU A 647 -17.76 -5.48 -13.64
N SER A 648 -17.86 -6.47 -14.52
CA SER A 648 -16.98 -6.60 -15.67
C SER A 648 -17.04 -5.35 -16.56
N ALA A 649 -18.23 -4.80 -16.79
CA ALA A 649 -18.40 -3.56 -17.54
C ALA A 649 -17.81 -2.34 -16.80
N PHE A 650 -17.96 -2.27 -15.47
CA PHE A 650 -17.38 -1.21 -14.65
C PHE A 650 -15.84 -1.25 -14.65
N VAL A 651 -15.24 -2.43 -14.43
CA VAL A 651 -13.81 -2.67 -14.52
C VAL A 651 -13.28 -2.27 -15.89
N LEU A 652 -13.94 -2.76 -16.96
CA LEU A 652 -13.58 -2.44 -18.34
C LEU A 652 -13.57 -0.92 -18.57
N ARG A 653 -14.62 -0.21 -18.17
CA ARG A 653 -14.73 1.25 -18.29
C ARG A 653 -13.61 1.97 -17.55
N CYS A 654 -13.36 1.63 -16.29
CA CYS A 654 -12.33 2.26 -15.48
C CYS A 654 -10.92 1.99 -16.02
N PHE A 655 -10.64 0.76 -16.46
CA PHE A 655 -9.36 0.42 -17.06
C PHE A 655 -9.14 1.19 -18.36
N LEU A 656 -10.13 1.27 -19.25
CA LEU A 656 -10.01 2.06 -20.49
C LEU A 656 -9.66 3.53 -20.23
N GLN A 657 -10.25 4.11 -19.18
CA GLN A 657 -10.00 5.48 -18.78
C GLN A 657 -8.65 5.68 -18.06
N ALA A 658 -8.08 4.62 -17.49
CA ALA A 658 -6.80 4.63 -16.80
C ALA A 658 -5.59 4.44 -17.74
N ARG A 659 -5.79 3.92 -18.97
CA ARG A 659 -4.76 3.75 -20.01
C ARG A 659 -3.83 4.95 -20.25
N PRO A 660 -4.28 6.22 -20.16
CA PRO A 660 -3.38 7.37 -20.31
C PRO A 660 -2.34 7.51 -19.20
N PHE A 661 -2.52 6.85 -18.06
CA PHE A 661 -1.68 7.00 -16.87
C PHE A 661 -0.93 5.73 -16.47
N ILE A 662 -1.51 4.56 -16.72
CA ILE A 662 -0.90 3.25 -16.43
C ILE A 662 -0.99 2.33 -17.64
N ASP A 663 -0.04 1.40 -17.74
CA ASP A 663 -0.08 0.36 -18.76
C ASP A 663 -1.08 -0.73 -18.33
N ILE A 664 -1.96 -1.11 -19.26
CA ILE A 664 -3.03 -2.07 -19.03
C ILE A 664 -3.02 -3.05 -20.19
N ASP A 665 -2.90 -4.32 -19.85
CA ASP A 665 -2.85 -5.42 -20.80
C ASP A 665 -4.08 -5.40 -21.71
N GLN A 666 -3.85 -5.44 -23.03
CA GLN A 666 -4.93 -5.48 -24.01
C GLN A 666 -5.71 -6.78 -23.95
N ASP A 667 -5.07 -7.91 -23.60
CA ASP A 667 -5.72 -9.20 -23.57
C ASP A 667 -6.78 -9.25 -22.47
N VAL A 668 -6.48 -8.69 -21.29
CA VAL A 668 -7.45 -8.53 -20.19
C VAL A 668 -8.69 -7.75 -20.64
N LEU A 669 -8.51 -6.61 -21.33
CA LEU A 669 -9.61 -5.79 -21.81
C LEU A 669 -10.46 -6.53 -22.86
N MET A 670 -9.79 -7.22 -23.79
CA MET A 670 -10.44 -7.92 -24.90
C MET A 670 -11.20 -9.15 -24.43
N ASP A 671 -10.65 -9.91 -23.49
CA ASP A 671 -11.31 -11.12 -22.98
C ASP A 671 -12.52 -10.76 -22.11
N THR A 672 -12.41 -9.71 -21.30
CA THR A 672 -13.55 -9.14 -20.56
C THR A 672 -14.66 -8.69 -21.52
N ALA A 673 -14.31 -7.95 -22.58
CA ALA A 673 -15.27 -7.48 -23.57
C ALA A 673 -15.95 -8.62 -24.33
N LYS A 674 -15.17 -9.62 -24.79
CA LYS A 674 -15.71 -10.82 -25.46
C LYS A 674 -16.69 -11.56 -24.55
N TRP A 675 -16.39 -11.68 -23.26
CA TRP A 675 -17.26 -12.34 -22.30
C TRP A 675 -18.59 -11.57 -22.10
N ILE A 676 -18.54 -10.24 -21.94
CA ILE A 676 -19.74 -9.38 -21.83
C ILE A 676 -20.63 -9.55 -23.07
N VAL A 677 -20.04 -9.50 -24.26
CA VAL A 677 -20.76 -9.60 -25.54
C VAL A 677 -21.50 -10.93 -25.70
N ARG A 678 -20.95 -12.03 -25.19
CA ARG A 678 -21.61 -13.36 -25.23
C ARG A 678 -22.90 -13.42 -24.41
N HIS A 679 -23.09 -12.49 -23.48
CA HIS A 679 -24.27 -12.41 -22.63
C HIS A 679 -25.35 -11.44 -23.15
N GLN A 680 -25.23 -10.98 -24.40
CA GLN A 680 -26.29 -10.22 -25.08
C GLN A 680 -27.34 -11.18 -25.69
N LYS A 681 -28.62 -10.90 -25.47
CA LYS A 681 -29.76 -11.57 -26.13
C LYS A 681 -29.95 -11.05 -27.56
N LEU A 682 -30.70 -11.82 -28.38
CA LEU A 682 -30.99 -11.44 -29.78
C LEU A 682 -31.74 -10.12 -29.95
N ASN A 683 -32.50 -9.70 -28.93
CA ASN A 683 -33.21 -8.42 -28.90
C ASN A 683 -32.30 -7.23 -28.53
N GLY A 684 -31.01 -7.44 -28.24
CA GLY A 684 -30.05 -6.40 -27.84
C GLY A 684 -29.91 -6.21 -26.33
N GLU A 685 -30.75 -6.85 -25.53
CA GLU A 685 -30.75 -6.79 -24.06
C GLU A 685 -29.58 -7.58 -23.45
N PHE A 686 -28.92 -7.03 -22.43
CA PHE A 686 -27.96 -7.77 -21.61
C PHE A 686 -28.61 -8.33 -20.34
N HIS A 687 -28.13 -9.48 -19.88
CA HIS A 687 -28.59 -10.10 -18.64
C HIS A 687 -27.42 -10.33 -17.68
N GLU A 688 -27.69 -10.31 -16.38
CA GLU A 688 -26.71 -10.47 -15.30
C GLU A 688 -26.74 -11.91 -14.76
N PRO A 689 -25.73 -12.76 -15.10
CA PRO A 689 -25.65 -14.12 -14.57
C PRO A 689 -25.00 -14.19 -13.19
N GLY A 690 -24.22 -13.17 -12.79
CA GLY A 690 -23.50 -13.12 -11.52
C GLY A 690 -24.31 -12.50 -10.40
N LYS A 691 -23.77 -12.58 -9.18
CA LYS A 691 -24.26 -11.80 -8.05
C LYS A 691 -23.45 -10.49 -7.98
N VAL A 692 -24.14 -9.37 -8.04
CA VAL A 692 -23.56 -8.06 -7.68
C VAL A 692 -23.87 -7.85 -6.21
N LEU A 693 -22.85 -7.76 -5.34
CA LEU A 693 -23.08 -7.52 -3.91
C LEU A 693 -23.58 -6.09 -3.69
N HIS A 694 -23.24 -5.20 -4.62
CA HIS A 694 -23.69 -3.81 -4.66
C HIS A 694 -24.89 -3.67 -5.61
N SER A 695 -26.10 -4.09 -5.23
CA SER A 695 -27.31 -3.87 -6.04
C SER A 695 -27.55 -2.39 -6.37
N ASP A 696 -27.04 -1.48 -5.53
CA ASP A 696 -27.17 -0.03 -5.70
C ASP A 696 -26.08 0.57 -6.61
N LEU A 697 -24.98 -0.16 -6.90
CA LEU A 697 -24.08 0.20 -8.01
C LEU A 697 -24.77 0.04 -9.38
N GLN A 698 -25.83 -0.77 -9.44
CA GLN A 698 -26.76 -0.83 -10.58
C GLN A 698 -27.79 0.31 -10.56
N GLY A 699 -27.75 1.20 -9.55
CA GLY A 699 -28.66 2.32 -9.43
C GLY A 699 -30.02 2.01 -8.82
N GLY A 700 -30.10 0.97 -7.98
CA GLY A 700 -31.31 0.63 -7.24
C GLY A 700 -32.46 0.07 -8.10
N THR A 701 -32.22 -0.28 -9.37
CA THR A 701 -33.21 -0.96 -10.22
C THR A 701 -32.57 -2.14 -10.95
N ASN A 702 -32.99 -3.37 -10.64
CA ASN A 702 -32.63 -4.57 -11.42
C ASN A 702 -33.42 -4.61 -12.74
N ASN A 703 -33.45 -3.48 -13.45
CA ASN A 703 -34.16 -3.31 -14.70
C ASN A 703 -33.21 -3.67 -15.85
N PRO A 704 -33.55 -4.66 -16.70
CA PRO A 704 -32.74 -5.02 -17.87
C PRO A 704 -32.41 -3.84 -18.79
N VAL A 705 -33.26 -2.80 -18.82
CA VAL A 705 -33.03 -1.57 -19.58
C VAL A 705 -31.87 -0.77 -19.01
N THR A 706 -31.82 -0.59 -17.69
CA THR A 706 -30.76 0.12 -16.96
C THR A 706 -29.41 -0.57 -17.15
N LEU A 707 -29.38 -1.90 -16.96
CA LEU A 707 -28.17 -2.71 -17.15
C LEU A 707 -27.66 -2.62 -18.59
N THR A 708 -28.57 -2.73 -19.58
CA THR A 708 -28.21 -2.63 -21.00
C THR A 708 -27.62 -1.26 -21.34
N ALA A 709 -28.21 -0.16 -20.85
CA ALA A 709 -27.68 1.18 -21.03
C ALA A 709 -26.28 1.36 -20.41
N TYR A 710 -26.08 0.82 -19.20
CA TYR A 710 -24.80 0.87 -18.51
C TYR A 710 -23.70 0.09 -19.25
N ILE A 711 -23.96 -1.17 -19.61
CA ILE A 711 -23.01 -2.03 -20.34
C ILE A 711 -22.68 -1.42 -21.70
N MET A 712 -23.69 -0.95 -22.44
CA MET A 712 -23.51 -0.28 -23.72
C MET A 712 -22.60 0.95 -23.57
N SER A 713 -22.81 1.78 -22.53
CA SER A 713 -21.95 2.96 -22.29
C SER A 713 -20.49 2.59 -22.04
N SER A 714 -20.24 1.46 -21.37
CA SER A 714 -18.89 0.96 -21.09
C SER A 714 -18.22 0.40 -22.35
N LEU A 715 -18.96 -0.34 -23.18
CA LEU A 715 -18.47 -0.88 -24.46
C LEU A 715 -18.15 0.21 -25.49
N LEU A 716 -18.84 1.35 -25.47
CA LEU A 716 -18.55 2.50 -26.35
C LEU A 716 -17.15 3.10 -26.11
N GLY A 717 -16.53 2.83 -24.96
CA GLY A 717 -15.15 3.23 -24.67
C GLY A 717 -14.09 2.42 -25.42
N LEU A 718 -14.44 1.27 -26.00
CA LEU A 718 -13.51 0.41 -26.75
C LEU A 718 -13.39 0.85 -28.21
N PRO A 719 -12.19 1.14 -28.72
CA PRO A 719 -11.95 1.49 -30.12
C PRO A 719 -11.89 0.23 -31.00
N ASP A 720 -12.92 -0.60 -31.02
CA ASP A 720 -12.97 -1.82 -31.85
C ASP A 720 -14.23 -1.90 -32.73
N LYS A 721 -14.02 -2.16 -34.03
CA LYS A 721 -15.08 -2.33 -35.03
C LYS A 721 -15.82 -3.66 -34.87
N GLN A 722 -15.25 -4.66 -34.21
CA GLN A 722 -15.87 -5.98 -34.04
C GLN A 722 -17.16 -5.93 -33.21
N HIS A 723 -17.29 -4.96 -32.31
CA HIS A 723 -18.44 -4.81 -31.42
C HIS A 723 -19.54 -3.88 -31.97
N ALA A 724 -19.37 -3.36 -33.20
CA ALA A 724 -20.32 -2.41 -33.78
C ALA A 724 -21.74 -2.97 -33.95
N TYR A 725 -21.87 -4.27 -34.26
CA TYR A 725 -23.17 -4.94 -34.35
C TYR A 725 -23.87 -5.03 -32.99
N VAL A 726 -23.14 -5.41 -31.95
CA VAL A 726 -23.61 -5.54 -30.55
C VAL A 726 -24.12 -4.20 -30.03
N ILE A 727 -23.33 -3.14 -30.24
CA ILE A 727 -23.68 -1.77 -29.84
C ILE A 727 -24.92 -1.30 -30.61
N LYS A 728 -25.02 -1.58 -31.91
CA LYS A 728 -26.19 -1.23 -32.72
C LYS A 728 -27.45 -1.96 -32.24
N SER A 729 -27.34 -3.25 -31.92
CA SER A 729 -28.47 -4.03 -31.39
C SER A 729 -28.94 -3.50 -30.04
N ALA A 730 -28.01 -3.16 -29.13
CA ALA A 730 -28.33 -2.53 -27.85
C ALA A 730 -28.95 -1.13 -28.05
N THR A 731 -28.45 -0.35 -29.01
CA THR A 731 -28.99 0.98 -29.34
C THR A 731 -30.45 0.87 -29.77
N ASN A 732 -30.77 -0.04 -30.69
CA ASN A 732 -32.14 -0.27 -31.15
C ASN A 732 -33.07 -0.67 -29.99
N PHE A 733 -32.61 -1.57 -29.12
CA PHE A 733 -33.37 -1.97 -27.93
C PHE A 733 -33.71 -0.78 -27.03
N LEU A 734 -32.73 0.11 -26.76
CA LEU A 734 -32.94 1.29 -25.93
C LEU A 734 -33.82 2.35 -26.61
N GLU A 735 -33.74 2.48 -27.94
CA GLU A 735 -34.64 3.34 -28.72
C GLU A 735 -36.09 2.84 -28.66
N ASP A 736 -36.31 1.54 -28.84
CA ASP A 736 -37.64 0.91 -28.74
C ASP A 736 -38.23 1.11 -27.34
N LYS A 737 -37.43 0.92 -26.27
CA LYS A 737 -37.86 1.16 -24.89
C LYS A 737 -38.12 2.62 -24.55
N LEU A 738 -37.40 3.55 -25.20
CA LEU A 738 -37.69 4.97 -25.07
C LEU A 738 -39.07 5.30 -25.69
N GLU A 739 -39.41 4.70 -26.83
CA GLU A 739 -40.72 4.88 -27.49
C GLU A 739 -41.88 4.24 -26.71
N GLU A 740 -41.65 3.10 -26.05
CA GLU A 740 -42.61 2.48 -25.12
C GLU A 740 -42.91 3.37 -23.89
N GLY A 741 -41.99 4.26 -23.53
CA GLY A 741 -42.12 5.21 -22.43
C GLY A 741 -41.53 4.71 -21.11
N ILE A 742 -40.42 5.33 -20.69
CA ILE A 742 -39.73 5.00 -19.43
C ILE A 742 -40.32 5.84 -18.28
N SER A 743 -40.90 5.22 -17.27
CA SER A 743 -41.49 5.91 -16.11
C SER A 743 -40.44 6.37 -15.09
N ASP A 744 -39.43 5.56 -14.83
CA ASP A 744 -38.38 5.83 -13.86
C ASP A 744 -37.36 6.85 -14.40
N ASN A 745 -37.10 7.91 -13.62
CA ASN A 745 -36.20 8.99 -14.02
C ASN A 745 -34.73 8.54 -14.01
N TYR A 746 -34.36 7.60 -13.14
CA TYR A 746 -33.00 7.07 -13.07
C TYR A 746 -32.67 6.27 -14.34
N THR A 747 -33.53 5.29 -14.68
CA THR A 747 -33.44 4.52 -15.92
C THR A 747 -33.38 5.45 -17.14
N LEU A 748 -34.24 6.48 -17.19
CA LEU A 748 -34.25 7.45 -18.29
C LEU A 748 -32.92 8.23 -18.40
N ALA A 749 -32.29 8.60 -17.27
CA ALA A 749 -31.02 9.32 -17.28
C ALA A 749 -29.88 8.47 -17.86
N LEU A 750 -29.78 7.19 -17.49
CA LEU A 750 -28.76 6.28 -18.05
C LEU A 750 -29.02 5.99 -19.53
N VAL A 751 -30.27 5.76 -19.92
CA VAL A 751 -30.63 5.57 -21.34
C VAL A 751 -30.28 6.81 -22.15
N THR A 752 -30.60 8.00 -21.63
CA THR A 752 -30.26 9.28 -22.27
C THR A 752 -28.74 9.42 -22.43
N TYR A 753 -27.96 9.07 -21.40
CA TYR A 753 -26.51 9.11 -21.46
C TYR A 753 -25.94 8.14 -22.50
N ALA A 754 -26.37 6.87 -22.47
CA ALA A 754 -25.93 5.85 -23.40
C ALA A 754 -26.24 6.22 -24.87
N LEU A 755 -27.46 6.69 -25.15
CA LEU A 755 -27.87 7.15 -26.48
C LEU A 755 -27.10 8.41 -26.92
N SER A 756 -26.83 9.33 -25.99
CA SER A 756 -26.04 10.54 -26.27
C SER A 756 -24.60 10.20 -26.63
N TRP A 757 -23.97 9.27 -25.91
CA TRP A 757 -22.61 8.82 -26.21
C TRP A 757 -22.57 8.04 -27.53
N ALA A 758 -23.55 7.19 -27.81
CA ALA A 758 -23.68 6.46 -29.07
C ALA A 758 -24.02 7.35 -30.28
N LYS A 759 -24.35 8.63 -30.05
CA LYS A 759 -24.81 9.58 -31.08
C LYS A 759 -26.05 9.09 -31.83
N SER A 760 -26.99 8.47 -31.11
CA SER A 760 -28.28 8.04 -31.64
C SER A 760 -29.13 9.24 -32.12
N ALA A 761 -29.99 9.02 -33.11
CA ALA A 761 -30.95 10.02 -33.58
C ALA A 761 -31.97 10.42 -32.49
N LYS A 762 -32.29 9.51 -31.57
CA LYS A 762 -33.24 9.69 -30.47
C LYS A 762 -32.64 10.33 -29.22
N ALA A 763 -31.31 10.49 -29.16
CA ALA A 763 -30.63 11.05 -28.00
C ALA A 763 -31.14 12.46 -27.61
N LYS A 764 -31.42 13.31 -28.61
CA LYS A 764 -31.95 14.67 -28.36
C LYS A 764 -33.36 14.65 -27.79
N GLU A 765 -34.18 13.70 -28.23
CA GLU A 765 -35.54 13.48 -27.74
C GLU A 765 -35.50 13.00 -26.29
N ALA A 766 -34.68 11.99 -25.99
CA ALA A 766 -34.47 11.46 -24.64
C ALA A 766 -34.07 12.56 -23.64
N LEU A 767 -33.10 13.42 -24.01
CA LEU A 767 -32.65 14.52 -23.16
C LEU A 767 -33.73 15.58 -22.92
N ASN A 768 -34.56 15.87 -23.94
CA ASN A 768 -35.67 16.79 -23.79
C ASN A 768 -36.72 16.25 -22.82
N ILE A 769 -37.05 14.96 -22.89
CA ILE A 769 -37.98 14.30 -21.96
C ILE A 769 -37.41 14.34 -20.54
N LEU A 770 -36.13 14.03 -20.36
CA LEU A 770 -35.48 14.09 -19.05
C LEU A 770 -35.50 15.51 -18.46
N ASN A 771 -35.21 16.53 -19.28
CA ASN A 771 -35.25 17.93 -18.87
C ASN A 771 -36.67 18.41 -18.50
N GLN A 772 -37.72 17.88 -19.13
CA GLN A 772 -39.10 18.20 -18.75
C GLN A 772 -39.49 17.65 -17.38
N ARG A 773 -38.81 16.61 -16.89
CA ARG A 773 -39.05 16.00 -15.57
C ARG A 773 -38.16 16.59 -14.47
N ALA A 774 -37.34 17.59 -14.79
CA ALA A 774 -36.45 18.20 -13.83
C ALA A 774 -37.21 19.12 -12.86
N GLU A 775 -36.75 19.13 -11.62
CA GLU A 775 -37.15 20.14 -10.63
C GLU A 775 -36.26 21.38 -10.75
N HIS A 776 -36.87 22.53 -10.53
CA HIS A 776 -36.23 23.84 -10.62
C HIS A 776 -36.36 24.58 -9.29
N GLN A 777 -35.23 24.90 -8.67
CA GLN A 777 -35.17 25.70 -7.44
C GLN A 777 -34.15 26.83 -7.61
N GLY A 778 -34.63 28.05 -7.84
CA GLY A 778 -33.76 29.20 -8.11
C GLY A 778 -32.86 28.97 -9.33
N ASP A 779 -31.53 29.03 -9.14
CA ASP A 779 -30.52 28.79 -10.17
C ASP A 779 -30.15 27.30 -10.34
N PHE A 780 -30.83 26.38 -9.65
CA PHE A 780 -30.54 24.94 -9.66
C PHE A 780 -31.53 24.14 -10.50
N ARG A 781 -31.03 23.04 -11.07
CA ARG A 781 -31.80 22.00 -11.76
C ARG A 781 -31.37 20.64 -11.23
N PHE A 782 -32.31 19.84 -10.75
CA PHE A 782 -32.06 18.51 -10.20
C PHE A 782 -33.27 17.59 -10.42
N TRP A 783 -33.16 16.33 -9.99
CA TRP A 783 -34.24 15.34 -10.07
C TRP A 783 -34.39 14.65 -8.73
N VAL A 784 -35.62 14.29 -8.39
CA VAL A 784 -35.94 13.53 -7.18
C VAL A 784 -36.73 12.28 -7.57
N THR A 785 -36.31 11.13 -7.06
CA THR A 785 -36.99 9.85 -7.31
C THR A 785 -38.19 9.67 -6.34
N PRO A 786 -39.40 9.29 -6.80
CA PRO A 786 -40.54 9.11 -5.90
C PRO A 786 -40.34 7.87 -5.02
N ALA A 787 -40.18 8.04 -3.70
CA ALA A 787 -40.25 6.97 -2.71
C ALA A 787 -40.97 7.46 -1.46
N SER A 788 -41.57 6.53 -0.72
CA SER A 788 -42.26 6.78 0.54
C SER A 788 -41.28 7.32 1.59
N GLU A 789 -41.59 8.49 2.13
CA GLU A 789 -40.94 9.19 3.25
C GLU A 789 -39.75 10.11 2.92
N ILE A 790 -39.90 11.35 3.39
CA ILE A 790 -38.94 12.45 3.31
C ILE A 790 -37.80 12.12 4.27
N SER A 791 -36.59 11.92 3.76
CA SER A 791 -35.40 11.79 4.60
C SER A 791 -35.12 13.14 5.28
N ASP A 792 -35.07 13.15 6.62
CA ASP A 792 -34.65 14.29 7.44
C ASP A 792 -33.11 14.53 7.37
N SER A 793 -32.39 13.80 6.51
CA SER A 793 -30.96 14.03 6.25
C SER A 793 -30.77 15.31 5.44
N TRP A 794 -29.73 16.08 5.80
CA TRP A 794 -29.32 17.25 5.02
C TRP A 794 -28.71 16.87 3.66
N GLN A 795 -28.28 15.61 3.47
CA GLN A 795 -27.75 15.10 2.20
C GLN A 795 -28.86 14.51 1.33
N PRO A 796 -28.87 14.80 0.01
CA PRO A 796 -29.72 14.10 -0.94
C PRO A 796 -29.37 12.62 -1.00
N ARG A 797 -30.32 11.80 -1.45
CA ARG A 797 -30.06 10.37 -1.67
C ARG A 797 -29.03 10.20 -2.79
N SER A 798 -28.19 9.17 -2.64
CA SER A 798 -27.16 8.81 -3.62
C SER A 798 -27.72 8.68 -5.05
N ILE A 799 -28.89 8.05 -5.22
CA ILE A 799 -29.54 7.88 -6.53
C ILE A 799 -29.86 9.21 -7.23
N ASP A 800 -30.24 10.23 -6.47
CA ASP A 800 -30.59 11.55 -7.02
C ASP A 800 -29.31 12.29 -7.48
N ILE A 801 -28.19 12.08 -6.80
CA ILE A 801 -26.86 12.59 -7.18
C ILE A 801 -26.35 11.89 -8.44
N GLU A 802 -26.45 10.56 -8.51
CA GLU A 802 -26.03 9.79 -9.68
C GLU A 802 -26.86 10.16 -10.93
N LEU A 803 -28.19 10.28 -10.79
CA LEU A 803 -29.09 10.71 -11.86
C LEU A 803 -28.68 12.08 -12.40
N ALA A 804 -28.49 13.07 -11.52
CA ALA A 804 -28.06 14.40 -11.91
C ALA A 804 -26.68 14.39 -12.60
N ALA A 805 -25.76 13.52 -12.17
CA ALA A 805 -24.46 13.36 -12.81
C ALA A 805 -24.56 12.77 -14.23
N TYR A 806 -25.40 11.75 -14.46
CA TYR A 806 -25.66 11.24 -15.82
C TYR A 806 -26.39 12.25 -16.70
N ALA A 807 -27.30 13.02 -16.14
CA ALA A 807 -27.94 14.12 -16.85
C ALA A 807 -26.89 15.16 -17.29
N LEU A 808 -25.97 15.55 -16.40
CA LEU A 808 -24.87 16.47 -16.72
C LEU A 808 -23.94 15.91 -17.82
N LEU A 809 -23.58 14.63 -17.74
CA LEU A 809 -22.79 13.96 -18.79
C LEU A 809 -23.54 13.93 -20.14
N SER A 810 -24.85 13.71 -20.12
CA SER A 810 -25.68 13.74 -21.34
C SER A 810 -25.68 15.12 -22.00
N HIS A 811 -25.76 16.20 -21.20
CA HIS A 811 -25.64 17.57 -21.70
C HIS A 811 -24.26 17.84 -22.32
N PHE A 812 -23.19 17.31 -21.70
CA PHE A 812 -21.83 17.41 -22.23
C PHE A 812 -21.70 16.71 -23.60
N HIS A 813 -22.19 15.47 -23.74
CA HIS A 813 -22.11 14.73 -25.02
C HIS A 813 -22.97 15.31 -26.14
N GLN A 814 -23.99 16.12 -25.83
CA GLN A 814 -24.84 16.81 -26.80
C GLN A 814 -24.47 18.30 -27.01
N ASP A 815 -23.33 18.75 -26.48
CA ASP A 815 -22.86 20.14 -26.58
C ASP A 815 -23.84 21.20 -26.00
N ARG A 816 -24.72 20.82 -25.06
CA ARG A 816 -25.72 21.71 -24.41
C ARG A 816 -25.22 22.27 -23.08
N LEU A 817 -24.05 22.91 -23.10
CA LEU A 817 -23.34 23.33 -21.88
C LEU A 817 -24.14 24.32 -21.03
N VAL A 818 -24.81 25.30 -21.63
CA VAL A 818 -25.57 26.33 -20.88
C VAL A 818 -26.66 25.71 -20.01
N GLU A 819 -27.33 24.67 -20.51
CA GLU A 819 -28.37 23.94 -19.78
C GLU A 819 -27.79 23.03 -18.67
N GLY A 820 -26.52 22.63 -18.78
CA GLY A 820 -25.81 21.82 -17.78
C GLY A 820 -25.28 22.61 -16.59
N ILE A 821 -25.07 23.94 -16.70
CA ILE A 821 -24.52 24.78 -15.62
C ILE A 821 -25.37 24.69 -14.32
N PRO A 822 -26.71 24.82 -14.36
CA PRO A 822 -27.54 24.68 -13.16
C PRO A 822 -27.39 23.33 -12.44
N ILE A 823 -27.18 22.25 -13.20
CA ILE A 823 -27.01 20.88 -12.66
C ILE A 823 -25.64 20.77 -11.99
N MET A 824 -24.58 21.28 -12.64
CA MET A 824 -23.24 21.33 -12.09
C MET A 824 -23.19 22.12 -10.77
N LYS A 825 -23.88 23.27 -10.71
CA LYS A 825 -23.97 24.09 -9.50
C LYS A 825 -24.62 23.33 -8.35
N TRP A 826 -25.70 22.60 -8.64
CA TRP A 826 -26.38 21.78 -7.65
C TRP A 826 -25.48 20.65 -7.14
N LEU A 827 -24.87 19.87 -8.03
CA LEU A 827 -23.94 18.78 -7.67
C LEU A 827 -22.75 19.29 -6.83
N SER A 828 -22.23 20.47 -7.11
CA SER A 828 -21.15 21.04 -6.31
C SER A 828 -21.54 21.35 -4.86
N GLN A 829 -22.83 21.57 -4.57
CA GLN A 829 -23.31 21.88 -3.22
C GLN A 829 -23.62 20.62 -2.39
N GLN A 830 -23.81 19.47 -3.05
CA GLN A 830 -24.15 18.22 -2.36
C GLN A 830 -22.94 17.45 -1.82
N ARG A 831 -21.75 18.08 -1.79
CA ARG A 831 -20.53 17.44 -1.30
C ARG A 831 -20.44 17.47 0.21
N ASN A 832 -19.84 16.42 0.75
CA ASN A 832 -19.47 16.34 2.15
C ASN A 832 -18.16 17.10 2.44
N HIS A 833 -17.78 17.19 3.71
CA HIS A 833 -16.56 17.89 4.17
C HIS A 833 -15.24 17.26 3.68
N LEU A 834 -15.28 16.03 3.17
CA LEU A 834 -14.14 15.30 2.59
C LEU A 834 -14.06 15.46 1.07
N GLY A 835 -15.01 16.17 0.46
CA GLY A 835 -15.06 16.40 -0.98
C GLY A 835 -15.65 15.24 -1.80
N GLY A 836 -16.24 14.23 -1.15
CA GLY A 836 -17.03 13.16 -1.76
C GLY A 836 -18.55 13.39 -1.62
N PHE A 837 -19.34 12.39 -1.98
CA PHE A 837 -20.81 12.38 -1.86
C PHE A 837 -21.27 11.32 -0.86
N SER A 838 -22.54 10.87 -0.92
CA SER A 838 -23.14 10.02 0.12
C SER A 838 -22.80 8.53 -0.05
N SER A 839 -22.57 8.06 -1.29
CA SER A 839 -22.12 6.70 -1.57
C SER A 839 -20.81 6.70 -2.37
N THR A 840 -20.42 5.53 -2.88
CA THR A 840 -19.30 5.47 -3.81
C THR A 840 -19.69 5.75 -5.26
N GLN A 841 -20.81 5.18 -5.73
CA GLN A 841 -21.17 5.25 -7.14
C GLN A 841 -21.48 6.69 -7.58
N ASP A 842 -22.30 7.37 -6.79
CA ASP A 842 -22.59 8.79 -6.95
C ASP A 842 -21.29 9.62 -6.91
N THR A 843 -20.36 9.32 -6.00
CA THR A 843 -19.06 10.00 -5.93
C THR A 843 -18.25 9.81 -7.22
N VAL A 844 -18.16 8.58 -7.74
CA VAL A 844 -17.43 8.27 -8.98
C VAL A 844 -18.05 9.00 -10.17
N VAL A 845 -19.36 8.87 -10.38
CA VAL A 845 -20.02 9.45 -11.56
C VAL A 845 -20.11 10.97 -11.43
N ALA A 846 -20.36 11.52 -10.24
CA ALA A 846 -20.37 12.96 -10.01
C ALA A 846 -18.98 13.57 -10.18
N LEU A 847 -17.91 12.94 -9.69
CA LEU A 847 -16.54 13.41 -9.93
C LEU A 847 -16.16 13.33 -11.41
N GLN A 848 -16.60 12.29 -12.14
CA GLN A 848 -16.43 12.24 -13.58
C GLN A 848 -17.18 13.39 -14.29
N ALA A 849 -18.45 13.61 -13.95
CA ALA A 849 -19.26 14.65 -14.57
C ALA A 849 -18.70 16.04 -14.27
N LEU A 850 -18.35 16.30 -13.00
CA LEU A 850 -17.76 17.55 -12.55
C LEU A 850 -16.38 17.77 -13.15
N SER A 851 -15.53 16.75 -13.25
CA SER A 851 -14.20 16.90 -13.86
C SER A 851 -14.28 17.24 -15.35
N LEU A 852 -15.16 16.59 -16.09
CA LEU A 852 -15.38 16.90 -17.51
C LEU A 852 -15.96 18.30 -17.69
N PHE A 853 -16.98 18.66 -16.90
CA PHE A 853 -17.65 19.94 -17.04
C PHE A 853 -16.81 21.11 -16.52
N ALA A 854 -16.08 20.94 -15.41
CA ALA A 854 -15.24 21.97 -14.81
C ALA A 854 -14.07 22.39 -15.71
N THR A 855 -13.59 21.51 -16.60
CA THR A 855 -12.58 21.87 -17.61
C THR A 855 -13.10 22.89 -18.63
N LEU A 856 -14.43 23.01 -18.78
CA LEU A 856 -15.08 23.94 -19.70
C LEU A 856 -15.53 25.23 -19.01
N THR A 857 -15.68 25.22 -17.69
CA THR A 857 -16.17 26.37 -16.90
C THR A 857 -15.08 27.05 -16.07
N THR A 858 -13.81 26.63 -16.19
CA THR A 858 -12.72 27.24 -15.43
C THR A 858 -12.45 28.66 -15.94
N ALA A 859 -12.61 29.66 -15.05
CA ALA A 859 -12.28 31.04 -15.39
C ALA A 859 -10.77 31.19 -15.61
N SER A 860 -10.38 31.96 -16.64
CA SER A 860 -8.97 32.24 -16.94
C SER A 860 -8.29 33.15 -15.92
N LYS A 861 -9.08 33.90 -15.14
CA LYS A 861 -8.63 34.75 -14.04
C LYS A 861 -9.61 34.62 -12.87
N THR A 862 -9.08 34.43 -11.67
CA THR A 862 -9.81 34.45 -10.39
C THR A 862 -9.13 35.48 -9.50
N GLU A 863 -9.90 36.43 -8.98
CA GLU A 863 -9.45 37.48 -8.06
C GLU A 863 -10.66 37.87 -7.22
N MET A 864 -10.78 37.25 -6.04
CA MET A 864 -12.00 37.26 -5.25
C MET A 864 -11.66 37.29 -3.75
N ASP A 865 -12.26 38.22 -3.02
CA ASP A 865 -12.16 38.30 -1.57
C ASP A 865 -13.45 37.79 -0.95
N VAL A 866 -13.36 36.75 -0.11
CA VAL A 866 -14.48 36.13 0.61
C VAL A 866 -14.42 36.53 2.07
N THR A 867 -15.30 37.44 2.48
CA THR A 867 -15.42 37.94 3.85
C THR A 867 -16.46 37.13 4.63
N VAL A 868 -16.06 36.60 5.78
CA VAL A 868 -16.90 35.83 6.70
C VAL A 868 -17.15 36.64 7.97
N THR A 869 -18.43 36.80 8.29
CA THR A 869 -18.90 37.43 9.53
C THR A 869 -19.70 36.43 10.34
N ALA A 870 -19.36 36.26 11.62
CA ALA A 870 -20.07 35.39 12.55
C ALA A 870 -20.17 36.08 13.93
N PRO A 871 -21.21 35.79 14.75
CA PRO A 871 -21.38 36.36 16.08
C PRO A 871 -20.17 36.17 17.01
N SER A 872 -19.43 35.08 16.85
CA SER A 872 -18.24 34.75 17.65
C SER A 872 -16.96 35.43 17.17
N LEU A 873 -16.96 36.08 16.00
CA LEU A 873 -15.81 36.78 15.44
C LEU A 873 -15.88 38.28 15.78
N LYS A 874 -14.85 38.80 16.47
CA LYS A 874 -14.75 40.24 16.79
C LYS A 874 -14.48 41.11 15.55
N MET A 875 -13.81 40.55 14.56
CA MET A 875 -13.53 41.16 13.26
C MET A 875 -13.87 40.16 12.15
N PRO A 876 -14.38 40.63 10.99
CA PRO A 876 -14.60 39.76 9.85
C PRO A 876 -13.28 39.10 9.40
N GLU A 877 -13.34 37.81 9.08
CA GLU A 877 -12.22 37.06 8.53
C GLU A 877 -12.33 37.10 7.00
N THR A 878 -11.23 37.35 6.29
CA THR A 878 -11.24 37.47 4.82
C THR A 878 -10.30 36.45 4.19
N PHE A 879 -10.82 35.67 3.23
CA PHE A 879 -10.04 34.77 2.39
C PHE A 879 -9.82 35.41 1.03
N SER A 880 -8.57 35.76 0.72
CA SER A 880 -8.21 36.28 -0.60
C SER A 880 -7.85 35.14 -1.55
N ILE A 881 -8.58 35.04 -2.65
CA ILE A 881 -8.47 33.97 -3.65
C ILE A 881 -8.02 34.58 -4.98
N ASP A 882 -6.80 34.29 -5.39
CA ASP A 882 -6.18 34.71 -6.63
C ASP A 882 -5.91 33.52 -7.58
N THR A 883 -5.37 33.79 -8.77
CA THR A 883 -5.05 32.75 -9.76
C THR A 883 -4.00 31.74 -9.30
N GLN A 884 -3.12 32.08 -8.37
CA GLN A 884 -2.06 31.20 -7.87
C GLN A 884 -2.56 30.32 -6.72
N ASN A 885 -3.41 30.85 -5.85
CA ASN A 885 -3.89 30.17 -4.65
C ASN A 885 -5.30 29.58 -4.79
N ARG A 886 -5.98 29.72 -5.94
CA ARG A 886 -7.36 29.22 -6.17
C ARG A 886 -7.59 27.73 -5.87
N PHE A 887 -6.55 26.91 -5.80
CA PHE A 887 -6.63 25.48 -5.45
C PHE A 887 -6.34 25.18 -3.99
N LEU A 888 -5.84 26.15 -3.23
CA LEU A 888 -5.58 26.02 -1.81
C LEU A 888 -6.91 26.12 -1.06
N LEU A 889 -7.29 25.04 -0.37
CA LEU A 889 -8.41 25.09 0.57
C LEU A 889 -7.97 25.88 1.79
N GLN A 890 -8.46 27.10 1.91
CA GLN A 890 -8.23 27.94 3.08
C GLN A 890 -9.24 27.54 4.16
N THR A 891 -8.79 27.23 5.37
CA THR A 891 -9.64 26.75 6.47
C THR A 891 -9.46 27.64 7.70
N LYS A 892 -10.56 27.94 8.39
CA LYS A 892 -10.56 28.69 9.66
C LYS A 892 -11.51 28.03 10.65
N GLU A 893 -11.02 27.79 11.86
CA GLU A 893 -11.88 27.39 12.98
C GLU A 893 -12.57 28.60 13.58
N ILE A 894 -13.86 28.46 13.89
CA ILE A 894 -14.68 29.50 14.50
C ILE A 894 -15.19 28.98 15.84
N ALA A 895 -15.17 29.83 16.88
CA ALA A 895 -15.73 29.45 18.17
C ALA A 895 -17.26 29.21 18.05
N PRO A 896 -17.79 28.11 18.60
CA PRO A 896 -19.20 27.77 18.51
C PRO A 896 -20.06 28.82 19.23
N ALA A 897 -21.18 29.19 18.60
CA ALA A 897 -22.19 30.09 19.15
C ALA A 897 -23.59 29.51 18.87
N GLN A 898 -24.59 29.87 19.69
CA GLN A 898 -25.96 29.38 19.53
C GLN A 898 -26.95 30.56 19.51
N PRO A 899 -27.67 30.80 18.38
CA PRO A 899 -27.54 30.11 17.09
C PRO A 899 -26.23 30.47 16.36
N MET A 900 -25.75 29.57 15.50
CA MET A 900 -24.59 29.80 14.65
C MET A 900 -25.05 30.39 13.31
N THR A 901 -25.03 31.71 13.20
CA THR A 901 -25.36 32.43 11.96
C THR A 901 -24.08 32.94 11.30
N ILE A 902 -23.74 32.42 10.13
CA ILE A 902 -22.56 32.83 9.36
C ILE A 902 -23.01 33.56 8.10
N THR A 903 -22.56 34.80 7.93
CA THR A 903 -22.77 35.56 6.71
C THR A 903 -21.48 35.59 5.91
N VAL A 904 -21.53 35.09 4.68
CA VAL A 904 -20.40 35.08 3.75
C VAL A 904 -20.71 36.06 2.61
N ALA A 905 -19.84 37.05 2.43
CA ALA A 905 -19.91 38.03 1.36
C ALA A 905 -18.68 37.88 0.47
N ALA A 906 -18.85 37.98 -0.84
CA ALA A 906 -17.76 37.81 -1.78
C ALA A 906 -17.75 38.89 -2.83
N GLU A 907 -16.57 39.47 -3.07
CA GLU A 907 -16.36 40.58 -4.00
C GLU A 907 -15.22 40.26 -4.98
N GLY A 908 -15.31 40.75 -6.23
CA GLY A 908 -14.28 40.56 -7.25
C GLY A 908 -14.76 39.81 -8.49
N THR A 909 -13.94 38.90 -9.02
CA THR A 909 -14.17 38.18 -10.28
C THR A 909 -13.79 36.70 -10.18
N GLY A 910 -14.65 35.84 -10.72
CA GLY A 910 -14.47 34.38 -10.71
C GLY A 910 -15.55 33.68 -9.91
N PHE A 911 -15.25 32.49 -9.42
CA PHE A 911 -16.13 31.76 -8.52
C PHE A 911 -15.32 31.15 -7.37
N ALA A 912 -15.97 30.93 -6.23
CA ALA A 912 -15.42 30.25 -5.07
C ALA A 912 -16.46 29.32 -4.44
N VAL A 913 -16.00 28.21 -3.90
CA VAL A 913 -16.79 27.29 -3.09
C VAL A 913 -16.49 27.61 -1.63
N PHE A 914 -17.53 27.97 -0.88
CA PHE A 914 -17.48 28.19 0.56
C PHE A 914 -18.24 27.06 1.26
N GLN A 915 -17.67 26.49 2.32
CA GLN A 915 -18.28 25.37 3.03
C GLN A 915 -18.19 25.56 4.54
N LEU A 916 -19.32 25.39 5.21
CA LEU A 916 -19.47 25.35 6.66
C LEU A 916 -19.49 23.88 7.11
N ASN A 917 -18.59 23.51 8.01
CA ASN A 917 -18.50 22.19 8.62
C ASN A 917 -18.71 22.33 10.13
N VAL A 918 -19.64 21.56 10.68
CA VAL A 918 -19.94 21.51 12.11
C VAL A 918 -19.88 20.07 12.58
N ILE A 919 -19.02 19.80 13.56
CA ILE A 919 -18.81 18.49 14.17
C ILE A 919 -19.17 18.61 15.65
N TYR A 920 -19.95 17.67 16.18
CA TYR A 920 -20.39 17.68 17.57
C TYR A 920 -20.77 16.27 18.03
N ASN A 921 -20.73 16.00 19.33
CA ASN A 921 -21.20 14.73 19.88
C ASN A 921 -22.58 14.88 20.54
N THR A 922 -23.42 13.86 20.48
CA THR A 922 -24.73 13.84 21.17
C THR A 922 -24.82 12.71 22.20
N LYS A 923 -25.46 13.00 23.35
CA LYS A 923 -25.74 12.01 24.41
C LYS A 923 -27.07 11.35 24.09
N HIS A 924 -27.05 10.12 23.57
CA HIS A 924 -28.27 9.40 23.23
C HIS A 924 -28.99 8.90 24.50
N THR A 925 -29.75 9.76 25.18
CA THR A 925 -30.71 9.36 26.22
C THR A 925 -32.09 9.14 25.59
N ASP A 926 -32.40 7.90 25.21
CA ASP A 926 -33.70 7.23 25.39
C ASP A 926 -34.00 6.21 24.29
N GLN A 927 -34.04 4.94 24.70
CA GLN A 927 -34.65 3.83 23.95
C GLN A 927 -36.17 4.03 23.70
N ARG A 928 -36.81 5.09 24.25
CA ARG A 928 -38.26 5.31 24.20
C ARG A 928 -38.77 6.29 23.14
N LEU A 929 -37.90 7.06 22.48
CA LEU A 929 -38.25 7.80 21.26
C LEU A 929 -38.01 6.99 19.97
N ARG A 930 -37.63 5.71 20.11
CA ARG A 930 -37.38 4.73 19.02
C ARG A 930 -38.61 4.32 18.20
N SER A 931 -39.77 4.94 18.38
CA SER A 931 -41.04 4.40 17.83
C SER A 931 -41.84 5.31 16.91
N VAL A 932 -41.33 6.47 16.46
CA VAL A 932 -42.16 7.34 15.60
C VAL A 932 -41.51 7.85 14.30
N ARG A 933 -40.18 7.87 14.08
CA ARG A 933 -39.62 8.56 12.87
C ARG A 933 -38.40 7.99 12.14
N LYS A 934 -37.88 6.81 12.48
CA LYS A 934 -36.85 6.12 11.66
C LYS A 934 -37.18 4.63 11.61
N GLN A 935 -37.53 4.10 10.45
CA GLN A 935 -37.62 2.65 10.26
C GLN A 935 -36.18 2.11 10.25
N GLU A 936 -35.77 1.41 11.30
CA GLU A 936 -34.45 0.75 11.38
C GLU A 936 -34.36 -0.32 10.28
N ALA A 937 -33.35 -0.23 9.41
CA ALA A 937 -33.18 -1.16 8.28
C ALA A 937 -32.64 -2.53 8.72
N PHE A 938 -31.97 -2.57 9.88
CA PHE A 938 -31.40 -3.77 10.47
C PHE A 938 -31.94 -3.95 11.89
N ASP A 939 -32.10 -5.19 12.32
CA ASP A 939 -32.18 -5.54 13.73
C ASP A 939 -30.76 -5.68 14.26
N LEU A 940 -30.48 -5.17 15.45
CA LEU A 940 -29.16 -5.24 16.06
C LEU A 940 -29.33 -5.62 17.53
N ASN A 941 -28.62 -6.65 17.96
CA ASN A 941 -28.55 -7.07 19.35
C ASN A 941 -27.09 -7.29 19.72
N VAL A 942 -26.66 -6.73 20.85
CA VAL A 942 -25.31 -6.88 21.37
C VAL A 942 -25.42 -7.47 22.75
N ASP A 943 -24.81 -8.62 22.96
CA ASP A 943 -24.74 -9.30 24.24
C ASP A 943 -23.29 -9.54 24.64
N VAL A 944 -23.05 -9.67 25.94
CA VAL A 944 -21.73 -9.95 26.49
C VAL A 944 -21.73 -11.33 27.13
N LYS A 945 -20.90 -12.21 26.56
CA LYS A 945 -20.56 -13.49 27.15
C LYS A 945 -19.38 -13.26 28.08
N ASP A 946 -19.70 -12.90 29.33
CA ASP A 946 -18.72 -12.74 30.40
C ASP A 946 -18.51 -14.06 31.14
N ASP A 947 -17.25 -14.44 31.34
CA ASP A 947 -16.89 -15.48 32.29
C ASP A 947 -16.66 -14.82 33.64
N LYS A 948 -17.55 -15.07 34.61
CA LYS A 948 -17.50 -14.44 35.94
C LYS A 948 -16.18 -14.67 36.68
N ASP A 949 -15.42 -15.69 36.28
CA ASP A 949 -14.13 -16.02 36.85
C ASP A 949 -12.95 -15.32 36.15
N ASP A 950 -13.14 -14.69 34.98
CA ASP A 950 -12.10 -14.04 34.19
C ASP A 950 -12.39 -12.55 33.85
N LYS A 951 -11.99 -11.66 34.76
CA LYS A 951 -12.15 -10.20 34.62
C LYS A 951 -11.28 -9.56 33.53
N ASN A 952 -10.39 -10.31 32.89
CA ASN A 952 -9.48 -9.78 31.86
C ASN A 952 -9.93 -10.12 30.45
N HIS A 953 -10.92 -11.00 30.29
CA HIS A 953 -11.41 -11.46 29.00
C HIS A 953 -12.91 -11.23 28.88
N LEU A 954 -13.32 -10.77 27.71
CA LEU A 954 -14.69 -10.43 27.39
C LEU A 954 -15.00 -11.00 26.01
N THR A 955 -16.12 -11.67 25.82
CA THR A 955 -16.56 -12.02 24.45
C THR A 955 -17.81 -11.23 24.10
N LEU A 956 -17.70 -10.31 23.15
CA LEU A 956 -18.82 -9.55 22.60
C LEU A 956 -19.55 -10.43 21.57
N ASN A 957 -20.83 -10.73 21.80
CA ASN A 957 -21.69 -11.40 20.83
C ASN A 957 -22.56 -10.35 20.13
N VAL A 958 -22.27 -10.06 18.86
CA VAL A 958 -23.02 -9.08 18.06
C VAL A 958 -23.88 -9.82 17.04
N CYS A 959 -25.19 -9.74 17.19
CA CYS A 959 -26.17 -10.35 16.30
C CYS A 959 -26.92 -9.30 15.49
N THR A 960 -27.14 -9.57 14.21
CA THR A 960 -27.90 -8.68 13.33
C THR A 960 -28.67 -9.46 12.25
N ARG A 961 -29.75 -8.87 11.75
CA ARG A 961 -30.49 -9.34 10.57
C ARG A 961 -31.07 -8.15 9.81
N TYR A 962 -31.34 -8.34 8.53
CA TYR A 962 -31.97 -7.34 7.69
C TYR A 962 -33.50 -7.39 7.84
N LEU A 963 -34.14 -6.24 8.07
CA LEU A 963 -35.60 -6.12 8.29
C LEU A 963 -36.36 -5.75 7.00
N GLY A 964 -35.82 -6.12 5.84
CA GLY A 964 -36.18 -5.64 4.51
C GLY A 964 -37.67 -5.41 4.21
N SER A 965 -37.95 -4.49 3.27
CA SER A 965 -39.30 -4.32 2.73
C SER A 965 -39.59 -5.40 1.69
N GLY A 966 -40.86 -5.80 1.52
CA GLY A 966 -41.25 -6.91 0.62
C GLY A 966 -40.82 -6.79 -0.86
N THR A 967 -40.21 -5.68 -1.28
CA THR A 967 -39.59 -5.46 -2.60
C THR A 967 -38.08 -5.76 -2.64
N ALA A 968 -37.39 -5.87 -1.50
CA ALA A 968 -35.96 -6.16 -1.39
C ALA A 968 -35.70 -7.07 -0.16
N PRO A 969 -35.64 -8.40 -0.33
CA PRO A 969 -35.54 -9.35 0.79
C PRO A 969 -34.13 -9.47 1.40
N ASN A 970 -33.10 -8.97 0.71
CA ASN A 970 -31.71 -9.02 1.16
C ASN A 970 -31.09 -7.61 1.10
N SER A 971 -30.15 -7.32 2.00
CA SER A 971 -29.33 -6.10 1.96
C SER A 971 -28.20 -6.21 0.93
N GLY A 972 -27.54 -5.08 0.65
CA GLY A 972 -26.19 -5.10 0.06
C GLY A 972 -25.16 -5.64 1.05
N MET A 973 -23.87 -5.48 0.73
CA MET A 973 -22.79 -5.82 1.66
C MET A 973 -22.92 -5.02 2.96
N VAL A 974 -22.84 -5.70 4.10
CA VAL A 974 -23.04 -5.07 5.41
C VAL A 974 -21.70 -4.81 6.08
N LEU A 975 -21.53 -3.58 6.56
CA LEU A 975 -20.42 -3.19 7.42
C LEU A 975 -20.92 -3.15 8.87
N MET A 976 -20.30 -3.96 9.71
CA MET A 976 -20.52 -3.96 11.15
C MET A 976 -19.30 -3.33 11.82
N GLU A 977 -19.46 -2.11 12.30
CA GLU A 977 -18.46 -1.37 13.06
C GLU A 977 -18.70 -1.58 14.56
N VAL A 978 -17.78 -2.28 15.21
CA VAL A 978 -17.86 -2.57 16.65
C VAL A 978 -16.85 -1.68 17.37
N GLY A 979 -17.35 -0.68 18.10
CA GLY A 979 -16.55 0.10 19.03
C GLY A 979 -16.06 -0.77 20.19
N LEU A 980 -14.74 -0.81 20.40
CA LEU A 980 -14.18 -1.43 21.58
C LEU A 980 -14.21 -0.43 22.74
N LEU A 981 -14.30 -0.99 23.93
CA LEU A 981 -14.44 -0.24 25.17
C LEU A 981 -13.05 0.24 25.61
N SER A 982 -12.97 1.39 26.28
CA SER A 982 -11.68 1.96 26.68
C SER A 982 -10.86 0.96 27.51
N GLY A 983 -9.64 0.66 27.06
CA GLY A 983 -8.74 -0.29 27.71
C GLY A 983 -8.89 -1.74 27.27
N PHE A 984 -9.80 -2.05 26.34
CA PHE A 984 -9.93 -3.36 25.72
C PHE A 984 -9.40 -3.35 24.27
N SER A 985 -8.74 -4.42 23.88
CA SER A 985 -8.29 -4.67 22.51
C SER A 985 -8.65 -6.08 22.06
N VAL A 986 -8.62 -6.34 20.75
CA VAL A 986 -8.83 -7.69 20.22
C VAL A 986 -7.49 -8.33 19.91
N SER A 987 -7.31 -9.59 20.29
CA SER A 987 -6.06 -10.34 20.08
C SER A 987 -5.57 -10.22 18.62
N PRO A 988 -4.27 -10.03 18.36
CA PRO A 988 -3.71 -9.95 17.02
C PRO A 988 -4.08 -11.14 16.13
N ASP A 989 -4.16 -12.32 16.72
CA ASP A 989 -4.42 -13.60 16.04
C ASP A 989 -5.91 -13.93 15.87
N PHE A 990 -6.81 -13.09 16.41
CA PHE A 990 -8.25 -13.33 16.23
C PHE A 990 -8.65 -13.09 14.78
N ILE A 991 -9.19 -14.16 14.17
CA ILE A 991 -9.88 -14.17 12.89
C ILE A 991 -11.24 -14.82 13.15
N PRO A 992 -12.37 -14.16 12.82
CA PRO A 992 -13.68 -14.79 12.94
C PRO A 992 -13.72 -16.02 12.04
N LEU A 993 -13.95 -17.19 12.62
CA LEU A 993 -13.96 -18.50 11.94
C LEU A 993 -15.26 -18.76 11.16
N ASP A 994 -16.15 -17.78 11.06
CA ASP A 994 -17.46 -17.94 10.44
C ASP A 994 -17.45 -17.52 8.97
N ASN A 995 -18.00 -18.35 8.08
CA ASN A 995 -18.04 -18.13 6.63
C ASN A 995 -18.81 -16.87 6.20
N THR A 996 -19.54 -16.27 7.15
CA THR A 996 -20.34 -15.06 6.95
C THR A 996 -19.50 -13.78 6.96
N VAL A 997 -18.37 -13.76 7.68
CA VAL A 997 -17.47 -12.62 7.72
C VAL A 997 -16.38 -12.80 6.65
N LYS A 998 -16.39 -11.93 5.63
CA LYS A 998 -15.42 -12.00 4.53
C LYS A 998 -14.11 -11.33 4.85
N LYS A 999 -14.14 -10.29 5.69
CA LYS A 999 -12.97 -9.52 6.05
C LYS A 999 -13.16 -8.87 7.41
N MET A 1000 -12.05 -8.73 8.13
CA MET A 1000 -11.95 -7.98 9.37
C MET A 1000 -10.82 -6.96 9.24
N GLU A 1001 -11.09 -5.73 9.66
CA GLU A 1001 -10.08 -4.68 9.83
C GLU A 1001 -10.06 -4.23 11.29
N LYS A 1002 -8.85 -3.99 11.81
CA LYS A 1002 -8.62 -3.53 13.18
C LYS A 1002 -8.14 -2.08 13.10
N ASP A 1003 -8.92 -1.18 13.69
CA ASP A 1003 -8.58 0.22 13.88
C ASP A 1003 -8.37 0.50 15.38
N ASN A 1004 -7.71 1.61 15.71
CA ASN A 1004 -7.47 1.98 17.12
C ASN A 1004 -8.80 2.16 17.88
N GLY A 1005 -9.15 1.17 18.70
CA GLY A 1005 -10.37 1.14 19.51
C GLY A 1005 -11.64 0.75 18.75
N ARG A 1006 -11.54 0.22 17.52
CA ARG A 1006 -12.69 -0.27 16.73
C ARG A 1006 -12.34 -1.50 15.90
N VAL A 1007 -13.34 -2.33 15.66
CA VAL A 1007 -13.25 -3.49 14.76
C VAL A 1007 -14.29 -3.35 13.67
N ASN A 1008 -13.85 -3.39 12.41
CA ASN A 1008 -14.72 -3.31 11.25
C ASN A 1008 -14.85 -4.71 10.64
N LEU A 1009 -16.07 -5.24 10.59
CA LEU A 1009 -16.38 -6.54 10.01
C LEU A 1009 -17.19 -6.36 8.73
N TYR A 1010 -16.75 -6.99 7.65
CA TYR A 1010 -17.42 -6.97 6.36
C TYR A 1010 -18.16 -8.29 6.15
N LEU A 1011 -19.49 -8.21 6.10
CA LEU A 1011 -20.38 -9.34 5.82
C LEU A 1011 -20.92 -9.20 4.39
N ASP A 1012 -21.32 -10.30 3.75
CA ASP A 1012 -22.00 -10.26 2.43
C ASP A 1012 -23.39 -9.59 2.55
N SER A 1013 -24.41 -10.13 1.89
CA SER A 1013 -25.79 -9.71 2.05
C SER A 1013 -26.42 -10.37 3.27
N LEU A 1014 -27.03 -9.59 4.16
CA LEU A 1014 -27.91 -10.11 5.20
C LEU A 1014 -29.34 -10.22 4.68
N ASN A 1015 -30.08 -11.16 5.22
CA ASN A 1015 -31.52 -11.35 4.98
C ASN A 1015 -32.24 -11.34 6.33
N GLU A 1016 -33.48 -11.82 6.39
CA GLU A 1016 -34.23 -11.91 7.64
C GLU A 1016 -33.63 -12.91 8.66
N THR A 1017 -32.66 -13.75 8.25
CA THR A 1017 -31.97 -14.68 9.15
C THR A 1017 -30.93 -13.95 9.99
N GLN A 1018 -30.91 -14.26 11.29
CA GLN A 1018 -30.01 -13.65 12.24
C GLN A 1018 -28.61 -14.24 12.11
N VAL A 1019 -27.62 -13.36 11.94
CA VAL A 1019 -26.19 -13.67 11.91
C VAL A 1019 -25.56 -13.11 13.18
N CYS A 1020 -24.73 -13.90 13.86
CA CYS A 1020 -24.06 -13.49 15.08
C CYS A 1020 -22.54 -13.69 14.96
N VAL A 1021 -21.78 -12.72 15.43
CA VAL A 1021 -20.31 -12.77 15.47
C VAL A 1021 -19.84 -12.64 16.91
N ASP A 1022 -19.00 -13.57 17.34
CA ASP A 1022 -18.32 -13.53 18.64
C ASP A 1022 -16.95 -12.85 18.49
N ILE A 1023 -16.73 -11.75 19.20
CA ILE A 1023 -15.51 -10.95 19.17
C ILE A 1023 -14.86 -10.98 20.56
N PRO A 1024 -13.77 -11.76 20.75
CA PRO A 1024 -13.06 -11.81 22.01
C PRO A 1024 -12.18 -10.57 22.17
N ALA A 1025 -12.39 -9.85 23.26
CA ALA A 1025 -11.62 -8.70 23.68
C ALA A 1025 -10.84 -9.01 24.98
N VAL A 1026 -9.61 -8.51 25.06
CA VAL A 1026 -8.69 -8.64 26.19
C VAL A 1026 -8.48 -7.26 26.80
N ARG A 1027 -8.42 -7.19 28.12
CA ARG A 1027 -8.18 -5.95 28.85
C ARG A 1027 -6.68 -5.63 28.93
N ASP A 1028 -6.25 -4.64 28.16
CA ASP A 1028 -4.88 -4.10 28.19
C ASP A 1028 -4.69 -3.07 29.31
N PHE A 1029 -5.72 -2.24 29.56
CA PHE A 1029 -5.66 -1.15 30.54
C PHE A 1029 -6.84 -1.22 31.51
N LYS A 1030 -6.58 -0.91 32.78
CA LYS A 1030 -7.61 -0.87 33.81
C LYS A 1030 -8.33 0.48 33.75
N VAL A 1031 -9.53 0.46 33.19
CA VAL A 1031 -10.44 1.62 33.11
C VAL A 1031 -11.70 1.31 33.91
N ALA A 1032 -12.22 2.30 34.63
CA ALA A 1032 -13.43 2.27 35.44
C ALA A 1032 -14.37 3.40 35.01
N ASN A 1033 -15.67 3.26 35.33
CA ASN A 1033 -16.74 4.13 34.82
C ASN A 1033 -16.70 4.29 33.29
N ILE A 1034 -16.42 3.17 32.61
CA ILE A 1034 -16.29 3.09 31.15
C ILE A 1034 -17.58 3.59 30.53
N GLN A 1035 -17.46 4.44 29.51
CA GLN A 1035 -18.60 4.92 28.74
C GLN A 1035 -19.00 3.90 27.68
N ASP A 1036 -20.26 3.93 27.27
CA ASP A 1036 -20.78 3.00 26.27
C ASP A 1036 -20.03 3.13 24.95
N ALA A 1037 -19.61 2.00 24.38
CA ALA A 1037 -19.17 1.97 23.00
C ALA A 1037 -20.36 1.75 22.06
N SER A 1038 -20.24 2.28 20.86
CA SER A 1038 -21.26 2.14 19.83
C SER A 1038 -20.99 0.96 18.92
N VAL A 1039 -22.03 0.20 18.60
CA VAL A 1039 -22.03 -0.78 17.52
C VAL A 1039 -22.95 -0.27 16.43
N THR A 1040 -22.40 -0.13 15.23
CA THR A 1040 -23.12 0.35 14.06
C THR A 1040 -23.16 -0.76 13.02
N VAL A 1041 -24.35 -1.08 12.53
CA VAL A 1041 -24.53 -1.94 11.37
C VAL A 1041 -25.12 -1.08 10.26
N VAL A 1042 -24.39 -1.00 9.16
CA VAL A 1042 -24.74 -0.14 8.03
C VAL A 1042 -24.64 -0.92 6.74
N ASP A 1043 -25.59 -0.70 5.83
CA ASP A 1043 -25.39 -1.10 4.45
C ASP A 1043 -24.25 -0.25 3.89
N TYR A 1044 -23.15 -0.89 3.49
CA TYR A 1044 -21.94 -0.18 3.10
C TYR A 1044 -22.18 0.77 1.91
N TYR A 1045 -23.16 0.48 1.05
CA TYR A 1045 -23.44 1.28 -0.15
C TYR A 1045 -24.54 2.33 0.08
N GLU A 1046 -25.40 2.12 1.06
CA GLU A 1046 -26.42 3.08 1.45
C GLU A 1046 -26.32 3.38 2.95
N PRO A 1047 -25.45 4.33 3.36
CA PRO A 1047 -25.29 4.67 4.76
C PRO A 1047 -26.57 5.19 5.46
N SER A 1048 -27.61 5.57 4.70
CA SER A 1048 -28.94 5.87 5.24
C SER A 1048 -29.70 4.64 5.76
N LYS A 1049 -29.37 3.44 5.30
CA LYS A 1049 -29.84 2.16 5.83
C LYS A 1049 -28.87 1.69 6.90
N TYR A 1050 -29.14 2.05 8.14
CA TYR A 1050 -28.32 1.64 9.27
C TYR A 1050 -29.19 1.32 10.47
N ASN A 1051 -28.62 0.57 11.40
CA ASN A 1051 -29.03 0.58 12.78
C ASN A 1051 -27.78 0.81 13.63
N GLN A 1052 -27.93 1.58 14.70
CA GLN A 1052 -26.86 1.89 15.62
C GLN A 1052 -27.37 1.76 17.04
N ILE A 1053 -26.65 0.97 17.83
CA ILE A 1053 -26.95 0.79 19.24
C ILE A 1053 -25.72 1.20 20.03
N CYS A 1054 -25.92 2.13 20.95
CA CYS A 1054 -25.02 2.27 22.10
C CYS A 1054 -25.33 1.10 23.02
N SER A 1055 -24.33 0.25 23.21
CA SER A 1055 -24.50 -0.95 24.02
C SER A 1055 -24.50 -0.52 25.50
N ASP A 1056 -25.65 -0.56 26.18
CA ASP A 1056 -25.80 -0.35 27.64
C ASP A 1056 -25.11 -1.47 28.47
N VAL A 1057 -24.23 -2.27 27.85
CA VAL A 1057 -23.82 -3.60 28.31
C VAL A 1057 -22.78 -3.57 29.45
N TYR A 1058 -22.53 -2.40 30.05
CA TYR A 1058 -21.89 -2.33 31.37
C TYR A 1058 -22.87 -2.20 32.54
N CYS A 1059 -24.19 -2.23 32.28
CA CYS A 1059 -25.15 -2.24 33.37
C CYS A 1059 -25.22 -3.62 34.04
N CYS A 1060 -24.49 -3.70 35.17
CA CYS A 1060 -24.66 -4.58 36.33
C CYS A 1060 -23.81 -5.86 36.39
N SER A 1061 -22.58 -5.72 36.90
CA SER A 1061 -22.27 -6.22 38.26
C SER A 1061 -20.98 -5.65 38.84
#